data_AF-A0A949G0X4-F1
#
_entry.id   AF-A0A949G0X4-F1
#
_cell.length_a   1.000
_cell.length_b   1.000
_cell.length_c   1.000
_cell.angle_alpha   90.00
_cell.angle_beta   90.00
_cell.angle_gamma   90.00
#
_symmetry.space_group_name_H-M   'P 1'
#
loop_
_entity.id
_entity.type
_entity.pdbx_description
1 polymer ?
#
loop_
_entity_poly.entity_id
_entity_poly.type
_entity_poly.pdbx_seq_one_letter_code
_entity_poly.pdbx_strand_id
1 'polypeptide(L)'
;MLARLRRSSLAALVAALAWTGSVQAAGIIRITEVMSNALTLNNMDWWEITNYGDAAIDITGWRMDDNSYSYAASLALVPYATGTEPAWSLIAPGESVVFMEAQFPSTAVPGYQSLWNLGSGTGNVRNPKLGSYVGSGASLSSGGDGLIIFDASGAEVNRVAFGAATTGCSFYWSYDSAGVLGSAPAGTVSQAPLNYASTVTSTANGQANTGSPGIAVTLAPVVSLFWTASGTTLGGSGTWNSSSNRWSPSDTTVSGGLWANGRAAYFGGTSGTVTVGSDVAPLSMNFTTSGYRIASGSGSITACDVSVVAGGSATIAARVTGTSGLALGGGTLLLAGTANNYTGFTNVVGGTLQLAANNVIPDASRVAVSRFMLADFNGYSDTVGGLQGLGSVRMGPTVTVNITGTTDARLDGFLSGTGDLVIDSAGSGVQRLNTSAQTLNVDFAVKDYVGKTTVNRGALGVDRSAVPLNTTEVNVEAAGRLALSPNTAAPDQVFAFGSNPVVPVNLKSGTIGQGAGDDVELANTLNVTGTATALIVNKNTPDPLVPSTQQFTFSGPLTGSGVLRVLASDTASGLAQSRAKFTSTSGNTFSGTVSPGPFAVSRFNGDFTQTSVALAGGKVDGYGAIKTVSGTGIVSPDGTSGADGIFTVGTISGSAGTCFNFDLNAANVAPNWSDPTASVNDVLRLTGTTPFTTNLASGNVVQLFVNAATLATSDSYQGGFFTSTNQISAISNATYTTYVLGDGLGTDIEHSGLTYYTLAHYNAAHSTTFAPTVTMVSTTASFGGLPTPGWIMRTTYAAAPAAITITVGSGTQTQTQAGYPTLSGSLPLVKAGAGTLVVDKANTLTGSTAVQSGRLQLANGSALGSSRIVPLSGGAVTLTPGLQTSVGGLAPNAGGLVDVGNGMVTVASGLSATGMVTAIVTGMGDGSWNGTIGITSSVAASSGGDRTVGWLDNGDGSVTFAFAAAGDTNLDWQVDIIDAANFLAGGKFDSGSPASWNEGDFTYDGVVDILDAASFLSNGLFDAGAYNAAPGGASTVAAVPEPAAGALLGAGLAALIVLRRRSGGG
;
A
#
# COMPACT_ATOMS: atom_id res chain seq x y z
N MET A 1 58.00 20.67 0.66
CA MET A 1 57.02 21.73 0.99
C MET A 1 56.26 22.10 -0.28
N LEU A 2 55.40 21.18 -0.73
CA LEU A 2 55.07 20.98 -2.16
C LEU A 2 53.57 20.71 -2.36
N ALA A 3 52.68 21.36 -1.60
CA ALA A 3 51.23 21.07 -1.67
C ALA A 3 50.28 22.23 -1.31
N ARG A 4 50.67 23.52 -1.43
CA ARG A 4 49.75 24.64 -1.11
C ARG A 4 49.76 25.86 -2.06
N LEU A 5 50.25 25.73 -3.30
CA LEU A 5 50.34 26.87 -4.24
C LEU A 5 49.83 26.61 -5.68
N ARG A 6 48.95 25.62 -5.90
CA ARG A 6 48.36 25.34 -7.24
C ARG A 6 46.83 25.22 -7.23
N ARG A 7 46.14 26.10 -6.50
CA ARG A 7 44.65 26.20 -6.57
C ARG A 7 44.13 27.58 -6.99
N SER A 8 44.99 28.56 -7.25
CA SER A 8 44.56 29.93 -7.58
C SER A 8 44.79 30.34 -9.04
N SER A 9 45.46 29.52 -9.85
CA SER A 9 45.78 29.84 -11.25
C SER A 9 44.89 29.12 -12.27
N LEU A 10 44.07 28.15 -11.85
CA LEU A 10 43.12 27.44 -12.71
C LEU A 10 41.75 28.13 -12.76
N ALA A 11 41.38 28.90 -11.74
CA ALA A 11 40.16 29.72 -11.74
C ALA A 11 40.28 30.97 -12.64
N ALA A 12 41.49 31.52 -12.78
CA ALA A 12 41.74 32.68 -13.65
C ALA A 12 41.84 32.32 -15.15
N LEU A 13 42.20 31.07 -15.49
CA LEU A 13 42.25 30.61 -16.88
C LEU A 13 40.90 30.10 -17.39
N VAL A 14 40.01 29.66 -16.50
CA VAL A 14 38.62 29.27 -16.85
C VAL A 14 37.70 30.48 -17.02
N ALA A 15 38.02 31.63 -16.40
CA ALA A 15 37.27 32.88 -16.62
C ALA A 15 37.65 33.62 -17.92
N ALA A 16 38.80 33.32 -18.54
CA ALA A 16 39.30 34.02 -19.73
C ALA A 16 39.02 33.30 -21.06
N LEU A 17 38.47 32.07 -21.04
CA LEU A 17 37.96 31.37 -22.23
C LEU A 17 36.43 31.40 -22.37
N ALA A 18 35.72 32.16 -21.53
CA ALA A 18 34.27 32.39 -21.61
C ALA A 18 33.91 33.75 -22.26
N TRP A 19 34.79 34.28 -23.11
CA TRP A 19 34.49 35.40 -24.02
C TRP A 19 34.49 34.91 -25.47
N THR A 20 33.80 33.79 -25.74
CA THR A 20 33.07 33.68 -27.01
C THR A 20 31.85 34.58 -26.85
N GLY A 21 31.79 35.64 -27.65
CA GLY A 21 30.87 36.77 -27.46
C GLY A 21 29.52 36.36 -26.89
N SER A 22 29.16 36.96 -25.77
CA SER A 22 27.76 37.08 -25.39
C SER A 22 27.05 37.73 -26.58
N VAL A 23 26.36 36.93 -27.38
CA VAL A 23 25.35 37.43 -28.29
C VAL A 23 24.37 38.14 -27.37
N GLN A 24 24.34 39.49 -27.42
CA GLN A 24 23.31 40.22 -26.71
C GLN A 24 21.98 39.61 -27.13
N ALA A 25 21.16 39.20 -26.17
CA ALA A 25 19.81 38.76 -26.45
C ALA A 25 19.15 39.87 -27.28
N ALA A 26 18.76 39.54 -28.50
CA ALA A 26 18.36 40.49 -29.51
C ALA A 26 16.94 40.14 -29.93
N GLY A 27 16.06 41.10 -29.78
CA GLY A 27 14.75 41.01 -30.40
C GLY A 27 14.86 41.10 -31.92
N ILE A 28 14.17 40.22 -32.65
CA ILE A 28 14.21 40.18 -34.12
C ILE A 28 12.78 40.22 -34.65
N ILE A 29 12.28 41.41 -34.96
CA ILE A 29 10.95 41.55 -35.58
C ILE A 29 11.02 41.31 -37.08
N ARG A 30 10.06 40.53 -37.58
CA ARG A 30 9.82 40.32 -39.01
C ARG A 30 8.34 40.44 -39.32
N ILE A 31 8.03 41.07 -40.45
CA ILE A 31 6.71 41.05 -41.07
C ILE A 31 6.50 39.65 -41.65
N THR A 32 5.50 38.93 -41.15
CA THR A 32 5.25 37.52 -41.48
C THR A 32 4.09 37.33 -42.44
N GLU A 33 3.11 38.23 -42.42
CA GLU A 33 1.90 38.10 -43.26
C GLU A 33 1.30 39.48 -43.59
N VAL A 34 0.70 39.63 -44.78
CA VAL A 34 0.01 40.85 -45.22
C VAL A 34 -1.23 40.50 -46.04
N MET A 35 -2.38 41.10 -45.74
CA MET A 35 -3.60 41.05 -46.55
C MET A 35 -4.02 42.48 -46.91
N SER A 36 -4.03 42.79 -48.22
CA SER A 36 -4.39 44.12 -48.76
C SER A 36 -5.70 44.13 -49.56
N ASN A 37 -6.48 43.05 -49.50
CA ASN A 37 -7.74 42.90 -50.24
C ASN A 37 -8.64 41.80 -49.64
N ALA A 38 -9.04 41.95 -48.38
CA ALA A 38 -9.95 41.01 -47.72
C ALA A 38 -11.35 41.03 -48.36
N LEU A 39 -12.09 39.91 -48.33
CA LEU A 39 -13.47 39.82 -48.85
C LEU A 39 -14.56 40.16 -47.82
N THR A 40 -14.20 40.31 -46.56
CA THR A 40 -15.11 40.61 -45.45
C THR A 40 -14.56 41.76 -44.61
N LEU A 41 -15.31 42.23 -43.61
CA LEU A 41 -14.91 43.35 -42.74
C LEU A 41 -14.59 44.66 -43.51
N ASN A 42 -15.34 44.96 -44.58
CA ASN A 42 -15.17 46.15 -45.43
C ASN A 42 -13.81 46.24 -46.16
N ASN A 43 -13.31 45.12 -46.68
CA ASN A 43 -12.01 45.04 -47.36
C ASN A 43 -10.85 45.49 -46.48
N MET A 44 -10.91 45.18 -45.18
CA MET A 44 -9.93 45.61 -44.20
C MET A 44 -8.52 45.09 -44.52
N ASP A 45 -7.56 46.00 -44.50
CA ASP A 45 -6.15 45.68 -44.57
C ASP A 45 -5.62 45.26 -43.20
N TRP A 46 -4.84 44.19 -43.19
CA TRP A 46 -4.15 43.75 -41.99
C TRP A 46 -2.81 43.12 -42.32
N TRP A 47 -1.92 43.15 -41.35
CA TRP A 47 -0.61 42.53 -41.46
C TRP A 47 -0.12 42.05 -40.10
N GLU A 48 0.84 41.14 -40.13
CA GLU A 48 1.36 40.46 -38.97
C GLU A 48 2.86 40.68 -38.83
N ILE A 49 3.31 40.82 -37.59
CA ILE A 49 4.71 40.67 -37.21
C ILE A 49 4.92 39.56 -36.19
N THR A 50 6.11 38.96 -36.22
CA THR A 50 6.56 38.01 -35.22
C THR A 50 7.95 38.37 -34.71
N ASN A 51 8.18 38.16 -33.41
CA ASN A 51 9.52 38.22 -32.81
C ASN A 51 10.23 36.86 -32.91
N TYR A 52 11.19 36.74 -33.83
CA TYR A 52 12.06 35.57 -33.98
C TYR A 52 13.30 35.61 -33.07
N GLY A 53 13.47 36.69 -32.31
CA GLY A 53 14.56 36.86 -31.36
C GLY A 53 14.34 36.11 -30.06
N ASP A 54 15.35 36.11 -29.20
CA ASP A 54 15.35 35.47 -27.88
C ASP A 54 15.04 36.44 -26.71
N ALA A 55 14.78 37.71 -27.02
CA ALA A 55 14.38 38.75 -26.07
C ALA A 55 13.05 39.41 -26.45
N ALA A 56 12.25 39.80 -25.45
CA ALA A 56 11.04 40.58 -25.66
C ALA A 56 11.37 42.00 -26.17
N ILE A 57 10.50 42.56 -27.01
CA ILE A 57 10.68 43.90 -27.59
C ILE A 57 9.51 44.79 -27.21
N ASP A 58 9.83 45.98 -26.71
CA ASP A 58 8.86 47.04 -26.49
C ASP A 58 8.65 47.84 -27.78
N ILE A 59 7.41 47.87 -28.26
CA ILE A 59 7.01 48.56 -29.49
C ILE A 59 6.38 49.94 -29.23
N THR A 60 6.48 50.46 -28.00
CA THR A 60 5.94 51.77 -27.65
C THR A 60 6.47 52.85 -28.60
N GLY A 61 5.56 53.56 -29.28
CA GLY A 61 5.90 54.64 -30.21
C GLY A 61 6.33 54.19 -31.62
N TRP A 62 6.27 52.88 -31.91
CA TRP A 62 6.55 52.37 -33.26
C TRP A 62 5.48 52.82 -34.26
N ARG A 63 5.89 52.88 -35.53
CA ARG A 63 5.07 53.38 -36.62
C ARG A 63 5.20 52.46 -37.84
N MET A 64 4.16 52.42 -38.68
CA MET A 64 4.22 51.77 -39.98
C MET A 64 4.01 52.77 -41.10
N ASP A 65 4.57 52.50 -42.27
CA ASP A 65 4.26 53.23 -43.49
C ASP A 65 4.01 52.23 -44.63
N ASP A 66 3.19 52.61 -45.60
CA ASP A 66 3.09 51.88 -46.85
C ASP A 66 4.20 52.36 -47.81
N ASN A 67 4.17 51.93 -49.07
CA ASN A 67 5.04 52.23 -50.22
C ASN A 67 6.05 53.40 -50.17
N SER A 68 5.72 54.51 -49.49
CA SER A 68 6.53 55.72 -49.39
C SER A 68 7.80 55.53 -48.54
N TYR A 69 7.79 54.55 -47.62
CA TYR A 69 8.88 54.23 -46.70
C TYR A 69 9.42 55.44 -45.91
N SER A 70 8.54 56.38 -45.54
CA SER A 70 8.86 57.65 -44.91
C SER A 70 8.35 57.68 -43.47
N TYR A 71 9.26 57.82 -42.49
CA TYR A 71 8.87 58.00 -41.09
C TYR A 71 7.97 59.22 -40.87
N ALA A 72 8.12 60.29 -41.66
CA ALA A 72 7.28 61.47 -41.55
C ALA A 72 5.84 61.26 -42.03
N ALA A 73 5.63 60.32 -42.96
CA ALA A 73 4.30 59.93 -43.47
C ALA A 73 3.68 58.76 -42.69
N SER A 74 4.51 58.01 -41.95
CA SER A 74 4.12 56.81 -41.20
C SER A 74 2.97 57.06 -40.20
N LEU A 75 2.17 56.03 -39.93
CA LEU A 75 1.08 55.99 -38.97
C LEU A 75 1.50 55.27 -37.69
N ALA A 76 0.97 55.71 -36.54
CA ALA A 76 1.29 55.10 -35.26
C ALA A 76 0.66 53.70 -35.12
N LEU A 77 1.43 52.75 -34.57
CA LEU A 77 0.91 51.45 -34.16
C LEU A 77 0.25 51.59 -32.79
N VAL A 78 -1.04 51.24 -32.71
CA VAL A 78 -1.84 51.36 -31.51
C VAL A 78 -2.27 49.96 -31.04
N PRO A 79 -1.64 49.41 -30.01
CA PRO A 79 -2.08 48.18 -29.35
C PRO A 79 -3.54 48.25 -28.91
N TYR A 80 -4.33 47.21 -29.19
CA TYR A 80 -5.73 47.15 -28.78
C TYR A 80 -5.86 46.72 -27.32
N ALA A 81 -6.73 47.40 -26.59
CA ALA A 81 -7.15 47.05 -25.24
C ALA A 81 -8.66 46.90 -25.20
N THR A 82 -9.17 45.79 -24.66
CA THR A 82 -10.55 45.71 -24.15
C THR A 82 -10.54 46.34 -22.76
N GLY A 83 -11.58 47.05 -22.34
CA GLY A 83 -11.58 47.82 -21.08
C GLY A 83 -11.30 47.06 -19.77
N THR A 84 -11.04 45.75 -19.83
CA THR A 84 -10.61 44.88 -18.72
C THR A 84 -9.12 44.50 -18.77
N GLU A 85 -8.43 44.63 -19.91
CA GLU A 85 -7.01 44.30 -20.10
C GLU A 85 -6.18 45.57 -20.37
N PRO A 86 -4.96 45.70 -19.83
CA PRO A 86 -4.08 46.82 -20.14
C PRO A 86 -3.63 46.78 -21.61
N ALA A 87 -3.46 47.94 -22.23
CA ALA A 87 -2.80 48.04 -23.54
C ALA A 87 -1.40 47.41 -23.45
N TRP A 88 -1.09 46.48 -24.36
CA TRP A 88 0.19 45.78 -24.37
C TRP A 88 1.23 46.57 -25.16
N SER A 89 2.51 46.48 -24.79
CA SER A 89 3.60 47.08 -25.57
C SER A 89 4.76 46.11 -25.84
N LEU A 90 4.78 44.97 -25.16
CA LEU A 90 5.83 43.96 -25.31
C LEU A 90 5.39 42.83 -26.24
N ILE A 91 6.29 42.45 -27.16
CA ILE A 91 6.21 41.24 -27.99
C ILE A 91 7.26 40.24 -27.51
N ALA A 92 6.82 39.15 -26.91
CA ALA A 92 7.69 38.10 -26.37
C ALA A 92 8.38 37.29 -27.50
N PRO A 93 9.50 36.59 -27.21
CA PRO A 93 10.08 35.62 -28.14
C PRO A 93 9.04 34.63 -28.68
N GLY A 94 8.97 34.47 -30.00
CA GLY A 94 8.02 33.60 -30.70
C GLY A 94 6.58 34.13 -30.75
N GLU A 95 6.29 35.31 -30.21
CA GLU A 95 4.94 35.89 -30.22
C GLU A 95 4.65 36.61 -31.54
N SER A 96 3.46 36.33 -32.12
CA SER A 96 2.93 36.99 -33.30
C SER A 96 1.85 38.02 -32.91
N VAL A 97 1.82 39.13 -33.64
CA VAL A 97 0.93 40.27 -33.42
C VAL A 97 0.39 40.77 -34.74
N VAL A 98 -0.92 41.03 -34.79
CA VAL A 98 -1.61 41.52 -36.00
C VAL A 98 -2.07 42.96 -35.81
N PHE A 99 -1.84 43.79 -36.84
CA PHE A 99 -2.31 45.16 -36.94
C PHE A 99 -3.30 45.32 -38.09
N MET A 100 -4.36 46.07 -37.85
CA MET A 100 -5.45 46.29 -38.82
C MET A 100 -5.65 47.78 -39.09
N GLU A 101 -5.99 48.12 -40.34
CA GLU A 101 -6.43 49.47 -40.67
C GLU A 101 -7.84 49.70 -40.10
N ALA A 102 -7.96 50.49 -39.04
CA ALA A 102 -9.24 50.67 -38.36
C ALA A 102 -9.37 52.00 -37.61
N GLN A 103 -10.33 52.84 -38.03
CA GLN A 103 -10.71 54.05 -37.32
C GLN A 103 -11.36 53.78 -35.94
N PHE A 104 -12.05 52.63 -35.81
CA PHE A 104 -12.71 52.21 -34.58
C PHE A 104 -12.26 50.78 -34.21
N PRO A 105 -11.13 50.63 -33.49
CA PRO A 105 -10.60 49.32 -33.12
C PRO A 105 -11.58 48.47 -32.29
N SER A 106 -12.45 49.12 -31.51
CA SER A 106 -13.50 48.47 -30.69
C SER A 106 -14.53 47.67 -31.49
N THR A 107 -14.63 47.87 -32.81
CA THR A 107 -15.51 47.09 -33.68
C THR A 107 -14.72 46.22 -34.67
N ALA A 108 -13.62 46.74 -35.22
CA ALA A 108 -12.78 46.01 -36.16
C ALA A 108 -12.10 44.79 -35.52
N VAL A 109 -11.56 44.93 -34.31
CA VAL A 109 -10.83 43.87 -33.62
C VAL A 109 -11.75 42.69 -33.25
N PRO A 110 -12.93 42.89 -32.62
CA PRO A 110 -13.88 41.80 -32.41
C PRO A 110 -14.38 41.16 -33.71
N GLY A 111 -14.57 41.95 -34.77
CA GLY A 111 -14.94 41.44 -36.10
C GLY A 111 -13.87 40.52 -36.70
N TYR A 112 -12.59 40.91 -36.59
CA TYR A 112 -11.45 40.10 -37.01
C TYR A 112 -11.31 38.80 -36.22
N GLN A 113 -11.45 38.90 -34.89
CA GLN A 113 -11.44 37.74 -34.00
C GLN A 113 -12.56 36.76 -34.36
N SER A 114 -13.77 37.27 -34.60
CA SER A 114 -14.90 36.44 -35.02
C SER A 114 -14.69 35.83 -36.40
N LEU A 115 -14.06 36.53 -37.34
CA LEU A 115 -13.78 36.00 -38.68
C LEU A 115 -12.81 34.81 -38.58
N TRP A 116 -11.69 34.97 -37.89
CA TRP A 116 -10.64 33.95 -37.84
C TRP A 116 -10.82 32.90 -36.72
N ASN A 117 -11.97 32.89 -36.06
CA ASN A 117 -12.27 32.05 -34.89
C ASN A 117 -11.22 32.17 -33.77
N LEU A 118 -10.74 33.40 -33.53
CA LEU A 118 -9.79 33.74 -32.48
C LEU A 118 -10.58 34.12 -31.22
N GLY A 119 -10.19 33.59 -30.05
CA GLY A 119 -10.86 33.93 -28.78
C GLY A 119 -10.58 35.37 -28.31
N SER A 120 -11.29 35.86 -27.28
CA SER A 120 -10.93 37.12 -26.61
C SER A 120 -9.89 36.87 -25.51
N GLY A 121 -8.62 37.23 -25.72
CA GLY A 121 -7.58 37.20 -24.66
C GLY A 121 -6.36 36.32 -24.95
N THR A 122 -5.18 36.81 -24.55
CA THR A 122 -3.85 36.21 -24.73
C THR A 122 -3.74 34.88 -23.99
N GLY A 123 -3.61 33.75 -24.69
CA GLY A 123 -3.22 32.49 -24.04
C GLY A 123 -3.86 31.18 -24.50
N ASN A 124 -4.42 31.07 -25.71
CA ASN A 124 -4.70 29.77 -26.34
C ASN A 124 -4.06 29.75 -27.72
N VAL A 125 -3.61 28.56 -28.17
CA VAL A 125 -2.64 28.26 -29.26
C VAL A 125 -2.92 28.93 -30.63
N ARG A 126 -4.00 29.71 -30.80
CA ARG A 126 -4.29 30.58 -31.95
C ARG A 126 -4.98 31.89 -31.51
N ASN A 127 -4.27 32.78 -30.84
CA ASN A 127 -4.78 34.14 -30.60
C ASN A 127 -3.64 35.17 -30.51
N PRO A 128 -3.24 35.82 -31.63
CA PRO A 128 -2.22 36.86 -31.59
C PRO A 128 -2.71 38.06 -30.79
N LYS A 129 -1.78 38.85 -30.25
CA LYS A 129 -2.13 40.19 -29.79
C LYS A 129 -2.57 41.03 -30.99
N LEU A 130 -3.58 41.87 -30.78
CA LEU A 130 -4.19 42.65 -31.85
C LEU A 130 -3.95 44.14 -31.61
N GLY A 131 -3.79 44.88 -32.69
CA GLY A 131 -3.61 46.32 -32.71
C GLY A 131 -4.22 46.94 -33.96
N SER A 132 -4.12 48.26 -34.05
CA SER A 132 -4.64 49.04 -35.16
C SER A 132 -3.69 50.15 -35.58
N TYR A 133 -3.89 50.64 -36.79
CA TYR A 133 -3.35 51.89 -37.27
C TYR A 133 -4.48 52.66 -37.98
N VAL A 134 -4.43 54.00 -37.93
CA VAL A 134 -5.44 54.87 -38.52
C VAL A 134 -4.81 56.19 -38.97
N GLY A 135 -5.19 56.64 -40.17
CA GLY A 135 -4.83 57.94 -40.70
C GLY A 135 -4.87 57.97 -42.22
N SER A 136 -5.00 59.15 -42.81
CA SER A 136 -4.86 59.31 -44.26
C SER A 136 -3.37 59.28 -44.62
N GLY A 137 -2.96 58.37 -45.50
CA GLY A 137 -1.60 58.37 -46.08
C GLY A 137 -0.82 57.06 -46.02
N ALA A 138 -1.32 56.00 -45.36
CA ALA A 138 -0.73 54.66 -45.44
C ALA A 138 -1.82 53.56 -45.40
N SER A 139 -2.26 53.09 -46.57
CA SER A 139 -3.28 52.04 -46.76
C SER A 139 -2.84 51.14 -47.91
N LEU A 140 -3.02 49.82 -47.78
CA LEU A 140 -2.35 48.85 -48.64
C LEU A 140 -3.10 48.67 -49.97
N SER A 141 -2.43 48.91 -51.09
CA SER A 141 -3.02 48.73 -52.41
C SER A 141 -3.21 47.26 -52.77
N SER A 142 -4.38 46.93 -53.34
CA SER A 142 -4.62 45.63 -53.99
C SER A 142 -3.85 45.46 -55.32
N GLY A 143 -3.30 46.54 -55.89
CA GLY A 143 -2.43 46.51 -57.07
C GLY A 143 -0.98 46.10 -56.79
N GLY A 144 -0.61 45.95 -55.52
CA GLY A 144 0.75 45.72 -55.04
C GLY A 144 1.27 46.92 -54.27
N ASP A 145 2.02 46.67 -53.19
CA ASP A 145 2.46 47.69 -52.24
C ASP A 145 3.73 47.27 -51.46
N GLY A 146 4.24 48.20 -50.66
CA GLY A 146 5.26 48.00 -49.64
C GLY A 146 4.70 48.15 -48.23
N LEU A 147 5.36 47.50 -47.27
CA LEU A 147 5.10 47.70 -45.84
C LEU A 147 6.45 47.84 -45.12
N ILE A 148 6.60 48.88 -44.31
CA ILE A 148 7.74 49.08 -43.42
C ILE A 148 7.28 49.38 -42.00
N ILE A 149 8.13 48.99 -41.05
CA ILE A 149 7.97 49.31 -39.63
C ILE A 149 9.19 50.09 -39.17
N PHE A 150 8.93 51.18 -38.46
CA PHE A 150 9.91 52.02 -37.80
C PHE A 150 9.80 51.89 -36.29
N ASP A 151 10.94 51.92 -35.60
CA ASP A 151 10.96 52.07 -34.16
C ASP A 151 10.62 53.52 -33.72
N ALA A 152 10.59 53.76 -32.41
CA ALA A 152 10.26 55.07 -31.85
C ALA A 152 11.28 56.18 -32.20
N SER A 153 12.49 55.82 -32.62
CA SER A 153 13.53 56.76 -33.07
C SER A 153 13.44 57.07 -34.57
N GLY A 154 12.60 56.33 -35.31
CA GLY A 154 12.48 56.41 -36.76
C GLY A 154 13.47 55.52 -37.52
N ALA A 155 14.15 54.58 -36.84
CA ALA A 155 14.98 53.59 -37.50
C ALA A 155 14.12 52.46 -38.08
N GLU A 156 14.51 51.97 -39.26
CA GLU A 156 13.84 50.84 -39.90
C GLU A 156 14.07 49.54 -39.11
N VAL A 157 12.98 48.84 -38.80
CA VAL A 157 12.99 47.54 -38.12
C VAL A 157 12.94 46.40 -39.15
N ASN A 158 11.95 46.46 -40.04
CA ASN A 158 11.78 45.49 -41.12
C ASN A 158 10.91 46.09 -42.23
N ARG A 159 11.16 45.66 -43.47
CA ARG A 159 10.34 46.00 -44.64
C ARG A 159 10.08 44.78 -45.51
N VAL A 160 8.96 44.81 -46.21
CA VAL A 160 8.60 43.87 -47.29
C VAL A 160 7.94 44.61 -48.44
N ALA A 161 7.90 43.97 -49.62
CA ALA A 161 7.11 44.41 -50.76
C ALA A 161 6.37 43.21 -51.35
N PHE A 162 5.18 43.46 -51.90
CA PHE A 162 4.31 42.43 -52.46
C PHE A 162 3.62 42.92 -53.75
N GLY A 163 3.29 41.98 -54.64
CA GLY A 163 2.63 42.26 -55.91
C GLY A 163 1.10 42.40 -55.78
N ALA A 164 0.39 42.37 -56.91
CA ALA A 164 -1.06 42.46 -56.92
C ALA A 164 -1.73 41.38 -56.07
N ALA A 165 -2.68 41.78 -55.21
CA ALA A 165 -3.38 40.90 -54.30
C ALA A 165 -4.40 40.02 -55.02
N THR A 166 -4.43 38.73 -54.69
CA THR A 166 -5.59 37.89 -54.96
C THR A 166 -6.64 38.21 -53.91
N THR A 167 -7.81 38.67 -54.35
CA THR A 167 -8.92 39.01 -53.46
C THR A 167 -9.22 37.85 -52.50
N GLY A 168 -9.21 38.14 -51.19
CA GLY A 168 -9.42 37.17 -50.11
C GLY A 168 -8.18 36.37 -49.67
N CYS A 169 -7.00 36.59 -50.24
CA CYS A 169 -5.78 35.86 -49.86
C CYS A 169 -4.69 36.80 -49.34
N SER A 170 -3.98 36.38 -48.29
CA SER A 170 -2.78 37.05 -47.79
C SER A 170 -1.53 36.67 -48.58
N PHE A 171 -0.47 37.45 -48.38
CA PHE A 171 0.94 37.17 -48.68
C PHE A 171 1.64 36.75 -47.40
N TYR A 172 2.65 35.89 -47.50
CA TYR A 172 3.44 35.45 -46.34
C TYR A 172 4.94 35.44 -46.63
N TRP A 173 5.74 35.53 -45.57
CA TRP A 173 7.19 35.39 -45.58
C TRP A 173 7.60 34.34 -44.54
N SER A 174 8.48 33.42 -44.92
CA SER A 174 9.02 32.43 -43.99
C SER A 174 10.43 32.81 -43.56
N TYR A 175 10.71 32.69 -42.27
CA TYR A 175 12.02 32.98 -41.69
C TYR A 175 12.51 31.78 -40.90
N ASP A 176 13.82 31.59 -40.87
CA ASP A 176 14.43 30.63 -39.96
C ASP A 176 14.41 31.15 -38.51
N SER A 177 14.87 30.33 -37.57
CA SER A 177 14.94 30.69 -36.15
C SER A 177 15.94 31.81 -35.83
N ALA A 178 16.72 32.29 -36.80
CA ALA A 178 17.58 33.47 -36.69
C ALA A 178 16.95 34.71 -37.34
N GLY A 179 15.71 34.62 -37.83
CA GLY A 179 15.02 35.69 -38.52
C GLY A 179 15.60 36.01 -39.90
N VAL A 180 16.31 35.07 -40.52
CA VAL A 180 16.79 35.18 -41.90
C VAL A 180 15.70 34.68 -42.84
N LEU A 181 15.47 35.40 -43.94
CA LEU A 181 14.42 35.07 -44.90
C LEU A 181 14.74 33.73 -45.61
N GLY A 182 13.87 32.73 -45.45
CA GLY A 182 13.98 31.43 -46.11
C GLY A 182 13.35 31.43 -47.52
N SER A 183 12.23 32.12 -47.70
CA SER A 183 11.57 32.34 -49.00
C SER A 183 10.82 33.67 -49.03
N ALA A 184 10.95 34.44 -50.12
CA ALA A 184 10.12 35.62 -50.41
C ALA A 184 8.83 35.24 -51.19
N PRO A 185 7.79 36.10 -51.26
CA PRO A 185 6.59 35.81 -52.02
C PRO A 185 6.92 35.80 -53.52
N ALA A 186 6.77 34.66 -54.17
CA ALA A 186 6.65 34.57 -55.62
C ALA A 186 5.18 34.57 -56.09
N GLY A 187 4.22 34.74 -55.18
CA GLY A 187 2.78 34.72 -55.46
C GLY A 187 1.92 34.72 -54.20
N THR A 188 0.60 34.86 -54.41
CA THR A 188 -0.47 34.75 -53.39
C THR A 188 -0.54 33.33 -52.82
N VAL A 189 -1.20 33.15 -51.67
CA VAL A 189 -1.62 31.81 -51.22
C VAL A 189 -2.58 31.23 -52.27
N SER A 190 -2.05 30.48 -53.24
CA SER A 190 -2.81 29.64 -54.14
C SER A 190 -2.46 28.18 -53.85
N GLN A 191 -3.41 27.49 -53.23
CA GLN A 191 -3.52 26.03 -53.06
C GLN A 191 -2.57 25.38 -52.03
N ALA A 192 -3.19 24.71 -51.06
CA ALA A 192 -2.61 23.80 -50.07
C ALA A 192 -1.48 22.91 -50.64
N PRO A 193 -0.45 22.54 -49.85
CA PRO A 193 -0.57 22.14 -48.45
C PRO A 193 0.51 22.78 -47.55
N LEU A 194 0.16 23.90 -46.89
CA LEU A 194 0.78 24.25 -45.63
C LEU A 194 -0.23 23.90 -44.55
N ASN A 195 0.11 23.01 -43.62
CA ASN A 195 -0.76 22.52 -42.52
C ASN A 195 -1.22 23.64 -41.54
N TYR A 196 -0.97 24.91 -41.87
CA TYR A 196 -1.11 26.06 -40.99
C TYR A 196 -2.02 27.17 -41.57
N ALA A 197 -2.37 27.14 -42.86
CA ALA A 197 -3.30 28.11 -43.45
C ALA A 197 -4.75 27.73 -43.13
N SER A 198 -5.56 28.71 -42.72
CA SER A 198 -6.99 28.55 -42.48
C SER A 198 -7.78 29.25 -43.58
N THR A 199 -8.87 28.63 -44.04
CA THR A 199 -9.83 29.26 -44.94
C THR A 199 -11.12 29.47 -44.16
N VAL A 200 -11.56 30.71 -44.04
CA VAL A 200 -12.81 31.08 -43.37
C VAL A 200 -13.79 31.55 -44.43
N THR A 201 -14.91 30.85 -44.53
CA THR A 201 -16.02 31.21 -45.42
C THR A 201 -17.07 32.00 -44.67
N SER A 202 -17.49 33.14 -45.22
CA SER A 202 -18.66 33.86 -44.70
C SER A 202 -19.94 33.05 -44.93
N THR A 203 -20.75 32.89 -43.89
CA THR A 203 -22.05 32.21 -43.97
C THR A 203 -23.08 32.99 -44.78
N ALA A 204 -22.88 34.30 -44.99
CA ALA A 204 -23.84 35.16 -45.67
C ALA A 204 -23.75 35.10 -47.20
N ASN A 205 -22.55 34.98 -47.79
CA ASN A 205 -22.34 35.15 -49.24
C ASN A 205 -21.40 34.12 -49.92
N GLY A 206 -20.88 33.11 -49.20
CA GLY A 206 -20.00 32.09 -49.78
C GLY A 206 -18.59 32.59 -50.18
N GLN A 207 -18.27 33.84 -49.88
CA GLN A 207 -16.93 34.42 -50.03
C GLN A 207 -16.00 33.91 -48.93
N ALA A 208 -14.75 33.59 -49.26
CA ALA A 208 -13.78 33.02 -48.33
C ALA A 208 -12.49 33.84 -48.24
N ASN A 209 -12.00 34.07 -47.03
CA ASN A 209 -10.65 34.56 -46.82
C ASN A 209 -9.72 33.38 -46.48
N THR A 210 -8.50 33.40 -47.00
CA THR A 210 -7.45 32.42 -46.70
C THR A 210 -6.22 33.15 -46.14
N GLY A 211 -5.77 32.71 -44.97
CA GLY A 211 -4.64 33.28 -44.23
C GLY A 211 -4.30 32.48 -42.97
N SER A 212 -3.23 32.86 -42.29
CA SER A 212 -2.69 32.14 -41.12
C SER A 212 -2.44 33.04 -39.89
N PRO A 213 -3.40 33.87 -39.48
CA PRO A 213 -3.15 34.85 -38.43
C PRO A 213 -2.82 34.19 -37.09
N GLY A 214 -1.78 34.71 -36.46
CA GLY A 214 -1.16 34.22 -35.23
C GLY A 214 -0.18 33.07 -35.42
N ILE A 215 0.19 32.71 -36.65
CA ILE A 215 1.10 31.59 -36.92
C ILE A 215 2.30 32.05 -37.75
N ALA A 216 3.42 32.23 -37.06
CA ALA A 216 4.71 32.38 -37.71
C ALA A 216 5.21 31.03 -38.26
N VAL A 217 5.52 30.98 -39.56
CA VAL A 217 6.18 29.81 -40.15
C VAL A 217 7.67 29.85 -39.79
N THR A 218 8.10 28.93 -38.93
CA THR A 218 9.50 28.75 -38.48
C THR A 218 10.22 27.61 -39.21
N LEU A 219 9.58 27.00 -40.21
CA LEU A 219 10.11 25.86 -40.95
C LEU A 219 10.40 26.24 -42.40
N ALA A 220 11.61 25.91 -42.86
CA ALA A 220 11.92 25.88 -44.29
C ALA A 220 10.92 24.95 -45.02
N PRO A 221 10.52 25.25 -46.27
CA PRO A 221 9.68 24.36 -47.06
C PRO A 221 10.30 22.97 -47.14
N VAL A 222 9.46 21.93 -47.02
CA VAL A 222 9.90 20.55 -47.17
C VAL A 222 10.38 20.35 -48.60
N VAL A 223 11.70 20.31 -48.78
CA VAL A 223 12.30 20.00 -50.08
C VAL A 223 12.26 18.49 -50.28
N SER A 224 11.52 18.07 -51.30
CA SER A 224 11.36 16.67 -51.69
C SER A 224 12.44 16.24 -52.69
N LEU A 225 12.90 15.00 -52.55
CA LEU A 225 13.78 14.33 -53.49
C LEU A 225 13.16 12.99 -53.88
N PHE A 226 13.18 12.67 -55.18
CA PHE A 226 12.56 11.49 -55.76
C PHE A 226 13.61 10.45 -56.16
N TRP A 227 13.45 9.22 -55.70
CA TRP A 227 14.39 8.13 -55.95
C TRP A 227 14.52 7.80 -57.45
N THR A 228 15.76 7.75 -57.94
CA THR A 228 16.08 7.35 -59.32
C THR A 228 17.32 6.46 -59.35
N ALA A 229 17.14 5.19 -59.69
CA ALA A 229 18.26 4.26 -59.79
C ALA A 229 19.18 4.60 -60.98
N SER A 230 18.64 5.02 -62.12
CA SER A 230 19.40 5.30 -63.34
C SER A 230 19.86 6.76 -63.47
N GLY A 231 19.28 7.68 -62.69
CA GLY A 231 19.40 9.12 -62.89
C GLY A 231 18.51 9.68 -64.00
N THR A 232 17.73 8.84 -64.69
CA THR A 232 16.90 9.22 -65.86
C THR A 232 15.43 8.80 -65.74
N THR A 233 15.10 7.84 -64.88
CA THR A 233 13.73 7.36 -64.64
C THR A 233 13.48 7.22 -63.14
N LEU A 234 12.25 7.43 -62.68
CA LEU A 234 11.90 7.20 -61.27
C LEU A 234 11.95 5.71 -60.93
N GLY A 235 12.47 5.41 -59.75
CA GLY A 235 12.47 4.08 -59.17
C GLY A 235 13.64 3.19 -59.55
N GLY A 236 13.48 1.89 -59.29
CA GLY A 236 14.45 0.82 -59.51
C GLY A 236 15.28 0.47 -58.27
N SER A 237 16.14 -0.54 -58.42
CA SER A 237 17.05 -0.99 -57.36
C SER A 237 18.37 -0.22 -57.38
N GLY A 238 18.95 0.08 -56.21
CA GLY A 238 20.21 0.80 -56.10
C GLY A 238 20.65 1.06 -54.67
N THR A 239 21.69 1.88 -54.50
CA THR A 239 22.25 2.21 -53.17
C THR A 239 21.90 3.65 -52.78
N TRP A 240 21.24 3.83 -51.62
CA TRP A 240 21.00 5.13 -51.02
C TRP A 240 22.21 5.52 -50.16
N ASN A 241 22.89 6.60 -50.57
CA ASN A 241 23.99 7.23 -49.86
C ASN A 241 24.06 8.72 -50.24
N SER A 242 24.98 9.47 -49.65
CA SER A 242 25.20 10.89 -49.95
C SER A 242 26.16 11.18 -51.12
N SER A 243 26.76 10.16 -51.74
CA SER A 243 27.82 10.33 -52.75
C SER A 243 27.38 9.95 -54.17
N SER A 244 26.27 9.24 -54.34
CA SER A 244 25.76 8.77 -55.62
C SER A 244 24.61 9.64 -56.09
N ASN A 245 24.58 9.95 -57.40
CA ASN A 245 23.54 10.77 -58.03
C ASN A 245 22.22 9.97 -58.24
N ARG A 246 21.56 9.57 -57.15
CA ARG A 246 20.38 8.70 -57.13
C ARG A 246 19.07 9.38 -56.70
N TRP A 247 19.04 10.71 -56.66
CA TRP A 247 17.91 11.51 -56.21
C TRP A 247 17.60 12.66 -57.16
N SER A 248 16.34 12.76 -57.59
CA SER A 248 15.86 13.82 -58.47
C SER A 248 15.14 14.92 -57.69
N PRO A 249 15.32 16.21 -58.02
CA PRO A 249 14.56 17.31 -57.41
C PRO A 249 13.11 17.42 -57.92
N SER A 250 12.75 16.68 -58.97
CA SER A 250 11.43 16.66 -59.59
C SER A 250 10.99 15.23 -59.94
N ASP A 251 9.69 14.97 -59.90
CA ASP A 251 9.05 13.73 -60.33
C ASP A 251 8.68 13.70 -61.83
N THR A 252 8.63 14.87 -62.48
CA THR A 252 8.30 15.00 -63.90
C THR A 252 9.54 15.12 -64.77
N THR A 253 10.51 15.94 -64.35
CA THR A 253 11.80 16.11 -65.04
C THR A 253 12.89 15.40 -64.24
N VAL A 254 13.02 14.09 -64.46
CA VAL A 254 13.93 13.24 -63.68
C VAL A 254 15.39 13.52 -64.04
N SER A 255 16.18 13.93 -63.05
CA SER A 255 17.62 14.13 -63.19
C SER A 255 18.35 13.63 -61.95
N GLY A 256 19.37 12.79 -62.11
CA GLY A 256 20.15 12.27 -60.98
C GLY A 256 20.97 13.34 -60.24
N GLY A 257 20.78 13.44 -58.92
CA GLY A 257 21.51 14.29 -57.99
C GLY A 257 21.76 13.60 -56.65
N LEU A 258 22.49 14.26 -55.75
CA LEU A 258 22.90 13.70 -54.46
C LEU A 258 21.76 13.70 -53.44
N TRP A 259 21.80 12.75 -52.50
CA TRP A 259 20.96 12.82 -51.30
C TRP A 259 21.46 13.94 -50.37
N ALA A 260 20.53 14.72 -49.83
CA ALA A 260 20.79 15.63 -48.72
C ALA A 260 19.91 15.24 -47.52
N ASN A 261 20.49 15.19 -46.32
CA ASN A 261 19.73 14.94 -45.10
C ASN A 261 18.76 16.10 -44.80
N GLY A 262 17.66 15.81 -44.09
CA GLY A 262 16.58 16.76 -43.80
C GLY A 262 15.59 16.96 -44.95
N ARG A 263 15.67 16.15 -46.01
CA ARG A 263 14.77 16.18 -47.18
C ARG A 263 13.70 15.10 -47.09
N ALA A 264 12.55 15.31 -47.75
CA ALA A 264 11.54 14.25 -47.89
C ALA A 264 11.95 13.30 -49.02
N ALA A 265 12.11 12.01 -48.71
CA ALA A 265 12.45 10.97 -49.67
C ALA A 265 11.19 10.40 -50.30
N TYR A 266 11.05 10.47 -51.62
CA TYR A 266 9.94 9.90 -52.38
C TYR A 266 10.37 8.69 -53.20
N PHE A 267 9.68 7.56 -53.01
CA PHE A 267 9.88 6.31 -53.73
C PHE A 267 8.66 6.04 -54.62
N GLY A 268 8.74 6.45 -55.89
CA GLY A 268 7.71 6.24 -56.91
C GLY A 268 8.26 5.54 -58.16
N GLY A 269 7.47 5.41 -59.22
CA GLY A 269 7.91 4.75 -60.45
C GLY A 269 8.07 3.23 -60.27
N THR A 270 9.09 2.61 -60.88
CA THR A 270 9.28 1.15 -60.77
C THR A 270 9.78 0.78 -59.37
N SER A 271 9.03 -0.06 -58.64
CA SER A 271 9.47 -0.56 -57.32
C SER A 271 10.79 -1.34 -57.40
N GLY A 272 11.59 -1.30 -56.34
CA GLY A 272 12.84 -2.06 -56.27
C GLY A 272 13.45 -2.15 -54.87
N THR A 273 14.65 -2.71 -54.81
CA THR A 273 15.44 -2.82 -53.56
C THR A 273 16.42 -1.65 -53.46
N VAL A 274 16.27 -0.84 -52.42
CA VAL A 274 17.14 0.30 -52.12
C VAL A 274 18.01 -0.04 -50.91
N THR A 275 19.30 -0.27 -51.12
CA THR A 275 20.26 -0.61 -50.07
C THR A 275 20.82 0.64 -49.40
N VAL A 276 20.75 0.74 -48.08
CA VAL A 276 21.29 1.89 -47.31
C VAL A 276 22.81 1.76 -47.17
N GLY A 277 23.56 2.49 -47.99
CA GLY A 277 25.03 2.39 -48.08
C GLY A 277 25.79 3.30 -47.11
N SER A 278 25.15 4.32 -46.55
CA SER A 278 25.69 5.22 -45.53
C SER A 278 24.57 5.72 -44.63
N ASP A 279 24.88 6.34 -43.50
CA ASP A 279 23.85 6.93 -42.65
C ASP A 279 23.08 8.03 -43.40
N VAL A 280 21.76 7.97 -43.32
CA VAL A 280 20.82 8.90 -43.95
C VAL A 280 19.79 9.38 -42.92
N ALA A 281 19.45 10.66 -42.98
CA ALA A 281 18.47 11.28 -42.10
C ALA A 281 17.38 11.97 -42.94
N PRO A 282 16.44 11.20 -43.52
CA PRO A 282 15.27 11.76 -44.19
C PRO A 282 14.37 12.49 -43.19
N LEU A 283 13.71 13.56 -43.67
CA LEU A 283 12.61 14.19 -42.95
C LEU A 283 11.38 13.28 -42.95
N SER A 284 11.11 12.63 -44.09
CA SER A 284 10.06 11.63 -44.26
C SER A 284 10.40 10.67 -45.41
N MET A 285 9.78 9.50 -45.42
CA MET A 285 9.85 8.51 -46.50
C MET A 285 8.46 8.25 -47.07
N ASN A 286 8.24 8.59 -48.33
CA ASN A 286 6.95 8.54 -49.00
C ASN A 286 7.00 7.53 -50.15
N PHE A 287 6.36 6.38 -49.98
CA PHE A 287 6.26 5.33 -50.99
C PHE A 287 4.99 5.54 -51.82
N THR A 288 5.10 6.25 -52.93
CA THR A 288 3.97 6.48 -53.86
C THR A 288 3.72 5.28 -54.78
N THR A 289 4.57 4.24 -54.70
CA THR A 289 4.36 2.95 -55.37
C THR A 289 4.56 1.80 -54.39
N SER A 290 3.72 0.77 -54.49
CA SER A 290 3.80 -0.44 -53.67
C SER A 290 5.01 -1.32 -54.06
N GLY A 291 5.53 -2.10 -53.12
CA GLY A 291 6.54 -3.15 -53.37
C GLY A 291 8.00 -2.74 -53.13
N TYR A 292 8.28 -1.52 -52.66
CA TYR A 292 9.64 -1.12 -52.33
C TYR A 292 10.21 -1.87 -51.12
N ARG A 293 11.50 -2.21 -51.19
CA ARG A 293 12.27 -2.75 -50.06
C ARG A 293 13.48 -1.87 -49.78
N ILE A 294 13.50 -1.23 -48.62
CA ILE A 294 14.66 -0.54 -48.09
C ILE A 294 15.54 -1.56 -47.36
N ALA A 295 16.59 -2.04 -48.02
CA ALA A 295 17.45 -3.12 -47.53
C ALA A 295 18.60 -2.61 -46.66
N SER A 296 19.05 -3.45 -45.73
CA SER A 296 20.24 -3.21 -44.93
C SER A 296 21.49 -3.16 -45.81
N GLY A 297 22.33 -2.15 -45.58
CA GLY A 297 23.70 -2.07 -46.06
C GLY A 297 24.62 -1.67 -44.91
N SER A 298 25.66 -0.89 -45.19
CA SER A 298 26.59 -0.38 -44.17
C SER A 298 26.06 0.81 -43.36
N GLY A 299 24.97 1.44 -43.79
CA GLY A 299 24.40 2.62 -43.14
C GLY A 299 23.11 2.36 -42.37
N SER A 300 22.60 3.41 -41.74
CA SER A 300 21.33 3.45 -41.02
C SER A 300 20.41 4.58 -41.45
N ILE A 301 19.14 4.49 -41.07
CA ILE A 301 18.11 5.50 -41.34
C ILE A 301 17.73 6.17 -40.03
N THR A 302 17.79 7.50 -39.95
CA THR A 302 17.19 8.22 -38.81
C THR A 302 15.67 8.12 -38.88
N ALA A 303 15.03 7.74 -37.77
CA ALA A 303 13.59 7.58 -37.65
C ALA A 303 12.84 8.86 -38.08
N CYS A 304 11.77 8.67 -38.84
CA CYS A 304 11.02 9.73 -39.49
C CYS A 304 9.58 9.30 -39.78
N ASP A 305 8.79 10.21 -40.36
CA ASP A 305 7.47 9.89 -40.87
C ASP A 305 7.55 9.02 -42.12
N VAL A 306 6.73 7.99 -42.18
CA VAL A 306 6.61 7.07 -43.30
C VAL A 306 5.18 7.11 -43.82
N SER A 307 5.01 7.23 -45.13
CA SER A 307 3.70 7.11 -45.77
C SER A 307 3.80 6.14 -46.93
N VAL A 308 2.87 5.20 -47.02
CA VAL A 308 2.76 4.26 -48.14
C VAL A 308 1.46 4.53 -48.87
N VAL A 309 1.50 4.44 -50.20
CA VAL A 309 0.33 4.57 -51.08
C VAL A 309 -0.82 3.71 -50.57
N ALA A 310 -2.04 4.23 -50.61
CA ALA A 310 -3.23 3.55 -50.10
C ALA A 310 -3.36 2.13 -50.71
N GLY A 311 -3.53 1.13 -49.85
CA GLY A 311 -3.60 -0.29 -50.24
C GLY A 311 -2.27 -0.93 -50.67
N GLY A 312 -1.19 -0.16 -50.78
CA GLY A 312 0.14 -0.64 -51.09
C GLY A 312 0.95 -1.06 -49.85
N SER A 313 2.10 -1.69 -50.08
CA SER A 313 3.04 -2.07 -49.04
C SER A 313 4.46 -1.60 -49.34
N ALA A 314 5.24 -1.31 -48.31
CA ALA A 314 6.68 -1.08 -48.39
C ALA A 314 7.38 -1.79 -47.23
N THR A 315 8.62 -2.24 -47.43
CA THR A 315 9.40 -2.91 -46.39
C THR A 315 10.61 -2.08 -45.99
N ILE A 316 10.81 -1.86 -44.68
CA ILE A 316 12.06 -1.33 -44.12
C ILE A 316 12.79 -2.47 -43.40
N ALA A 317 13.85 -2.97 -44.03
CA ALA A 317 14.76 -3.96 -43.47
C ALA A 317 16.10 -3.35 -43.01
N ALA A 318 16.37 -2.11 -43.36
CA ALA A 318 17.51 -1.36 -42.83
C ALA A 318 17.31 -0.99 -41.36
N ARG A 319 18.42 -0.80 -40.64
CA ARG A 319 18.42 -0.35 -39.25
C ARG A 319 17.91 1.09 -39.15
N VAL A 320 16.95 1.32 -38.26
CA VAL A 320 16.39 2.64 -37.92
C VAL A 320 16.93 3.13 -36.58
N THR A 321 17.39 4.38 -36.52
CA THR A 321 18.11 4.99 -35.38
C THR A 321 17.55 6.38 -35.05
N GLY A 322 18.09 7.07 -34.04
CA GLY A 322 17.76 8.47 -33.74
C GLY A 322 16.87 8.69 -32.52
N THR A 323 16.63 9.95 -32.18
CA THR A 323 15.82 10.35 -31.02
C THR A 323 14.33 10.45 -31.36
N SER A 324 14.01 10.78 -32.61
CA SER A 324 12.64 10.76 -33.12
C SER A 324 12.06 9.35 -33.10
N GLY A 325 10.73 9.28 -33.06
CA GLY A 325 9.99 8.04 -33.25
C GLY A 325 9.79 7.71 -34.73
N LEU A 326 9.25 6.53 -35.00
CA LEU A 326 8.76 6.14 -36.31
C LEU A 326 7.26 6.45 -36.37
N ALA A 327 6.77 7.16 -37.38
CA ALA A 327 5.33 7.41 -37.54
C ALA A 327 4.82 6.97 -38.91
N LEU A 328 3.88 6.03 -38.95
CA LEU A 328 3.22 5.61 -40.19
C LEU A 328 1.97 6.46 -40.46
N GLY A 329 1.87 7.08 -41.62
CA GLY A 329 0.75 7.93 -42.04
C GLY A 329 -0.22 7.30 -43.04
N GLY A 330 0.08 6.12 -43.61
CA GLY A 330 -0.79 5.46 -44.60
C GLY A 330 -0.22 4.17 -45.18
N GLY A 331 -1.08 3.37 -45.82
CA GLY A 331 -0.75 2.09 -46.46
C GLY A 331 -0.21 1.03 -45.47
N THR A 332 0.52 0.03 -45.94
CA THR A 332 1.11 -1.02 -45.09
C THR A 332 2.64 -0.88 -45.03
N LEU A 333 3.20 -0.74 -43.83
CA LEU A 333 4.64 -0.78 -43.62
C LEU A 333 5.05 -2.10 -42.99
N LEU A 334 5.89 -2.87 -43.68
CA LEU A 334 6.53 -4.07 -43.14
C LEU A 334 7.86 -3.67 -42.48
N LEU A 335 7.99 -3.89 -41.17
CA LEU A 335 9.22 -3.63 -40.43
C LEU A 335 10.00 -4.93 -40.26
N ALA A 336 11.18 -5.01 -40.89
CA ALA A 336 12.04 -6.20 -40.93
C ALA A 336 13.44 -5.98 -40.34
N GLY A 337 13.80 -4.75 -39.96
CA GLY A 337 15.10 -4.43 -39.38
C GLY A 337 15.19 -4.85 -37.92
N THR A 338 16.07 -5.80 -37.59
CA THR A 338 16.20 -6.37 -36.23
C THR A 338 17.18 -5.62 -35.31
N ALA A 339 17.82 -4.56 -35.81
CA ALA A 339 18.82 -3.77 -35.08
C ALA A 339 18.33 -2.34 -34.79
N ASN A 340 17.03 -2.10 -34.87
CA ASN A 340 16.43 -0.78 -34.65
C ASN A 340 16.69 -0.31 -33.21
N ASN A 341 17.10 0.95 -33.04
CA ASN A 341 17.44 1.52 -31.74
C ASN A 341 17.07 3.01 -31.61
N TYR A 342 16.00 3.43 -32.29
CA TYR A 342 15.40 4.74 -32.06
C TYR A 342 14.73 4.80 -30.68
N THR A 343 14.60 6.00 -30.11
CA THR A 343 14.12 6.18 -28.72
C THR A 343 12.73 6.81 -28.61
N GLY A 344 12.21 7.41 -29.68
CA GLY A 344 10.82 7.86 -29.73
C GLY A 344 9.83 6.73 -29.99
N PHE A 345 8.53 7.05 -29.96
CA PHE A 345 7.46 6.07 -30.14
C PHE A 345 7.36 5.50 -31.56
N THR A 346 6.77 4.32 -31.66
CA THR A 346 6.31 3.71 -32.90
C THR A 346 4.83 4.06 -33.07
N ASN A 347 4.56 5.14 -33.78
CA ASN A 347 3.22 5.67 -34.00
C ASN A 347 2.61 5.09 -35.28
N VAL A 348 1.38 4.59 -35.21
CA VAL A 348 0.54 4.25 -36.35
C VAL A 348 -0.56 5.31 -36.44
N VAL A 349 -0.30 6.37 -37.19
CA VAL A 349 -1.20 7.50 -37.42
C VAL A 349 -2.20 7.18 -38.52
N GLY A 350 -1.76 6.44 -39.54
CA GLY A 350 -2.57 5.92 -40.65
C GLY A 350 -2.06 4.56 -41.14
N GLY A 351 -2.95 3.72 -41.68
CA GLY A 351 -2.61 2.43 -42.28
C GLY A 351 -2.35 1.27 -41.29
N THR A 352 -1.49 0.34 -41.72
CA THR A 352 -1.11 -0.88 -40.99
C THR A 352 0.40 -0.97 -40.83
N LEU A 353 0.89 -0.99 -39.60
CA LEU A 353 2.25 -1.43 -39.29
C LEU A 353 2.24 -2.95 -39.17
N GLN A 354 3.08 -3.65 -39.93
CA GLN A 354 3.20 -5.09 -39.88
C GLN A 354 4.64 -5.51 -39.56
N LEU A 355 4.83 -6.43 -38.60
CA LEU A 355 6.17 -6.99 -38.35
C LEU A 355 6.53 -8.06 -39.38
N ALA A 356 7.80 -8.12 -39.75
CA ALA A 356 8.34 -9.09 -40.69
C ALA A 356 9.57 -9.85 -40.15
N ALA A 357 9.94 -9.61 -38.89
CA ALA A 357 10.90 -10.36 -38.11
C ALA A 357 10.61 -10.16 -36.61
N ASN A 358 11.20 -10.99 -35.75
CA ASN A 358 11.13 -10.79 -34.30
C ASN A 358 11.97 -9.59 -33.87
N ASN A 359 11.56 -8.94 -32.78
CA ASN A 359 12.35 -7.92 -32.09
C ASN A 359 12.81 -6.77 -33.00
N VAL A 360 11.85 -6.21 -33.76
CA VAL A 360 12.11 -5.12 -34.71
C VAL A 360 11.68 -3.76 -34.16
N ILE A 361 10.84 -3.72 -33.13
CA ILE A 361 10.53 -2.49 -32.40
C ILE A 361 11.54 -2.36 -31.24
N PRO A 362 12.16 -1.19 -31.01
CA PRO A 362 13.03 -1.02 -29.85
C PRO A 362 12.25 -1.25 -28.54
N ASP A 363 12.85 -1.98 -27.60
CA ASP A 363 12.21 -2.40 -26.34
C ASP A 363 11.62 -1.25 -25.50
N ALA A 364 12.18 -0.05 -25.61
CA ALA A 364 11.72 1.15 -24.90
C ALA A 364 10.67 1.96 -25.69
N SER A 365 10.45 1.65 -26.97
CA SER A 365 9.50 2.35 -27.83
C SER A 365 8.08 1.91 -27.52
N ARG A 366 7.20 2.87 -27.24
CA ARG A 366 5.76 2.60 -27.12
C ARG A 366 5.15 2.45 -28.51
N VAL A 367 4.23 1.50 -28.66
CA VAL A 367 3.41 1.35 -29.87
C VAL A 367 2.11 2.11 -29.67
N ALA A 368 1.96 3.23 -30.39
CA ALA A 368 0.80 4.10 -30.29
C ALA A 368 -0.06 3.98 -31.55
N VAL A 369 -1.27 3.45 -31.42
CA VAL A 369 -2.14 3.16 -32.58
C VAL A 369 -3.34 4.10 -32.58
N SER A 370 -3.46 4.90 -33.63
CA SER A 370 -4.59 5.80 -33.83
C SER A 370 -5.87 5.02 -34.13
N ARG A 371 -7.02 5.66 -33.92
CA ARG A 371 -8.34 5.04 -34.15
C ARG A 371 -8.42 4.47 -35.58
N PHE A 372 -8.99 3.26 -35.70
CA PHE A 372 -9.14 2.48 -36.94
C PHE A 372 -7.84 1.97 -37.59
N MET A 373 -6.68 2.25 -37.01
CA MET A 373 -5.40 1.76 -37.51
C MET A 373 -5.02 0.42 -36.88
N LEU A 374 -4.05 -0.25 -37.48
CA LEU A 374 -3.63 -1.59 -37.08
C LEU A 374 -2.11 -1.67 -36.86
N ALA A 375 -1.70 -2.15 -35.68
CA ALA A 375 -0.38 -2.73 -35.46
C ALA A 375 -0.53 -4.27 -35.48
N ASP A 376 0.00 -4.92 -36.51
CA ASP A 376 -0.06 -6.36 -36.73
C ASP A 376 1.31 -7.00 -36.51
N PHE A 377 1.44 -7.79 -35.44
CA PHE A 377 2.66 -8.50 -35.12
C PHE A 377 2.89 -9.72 -36.03
N ASN A 378 1.87 -10.12 -36.81
CA ASN A 378 2.00 -11.02 -37.97
C ASN A 378 2.78 -12.32 -37.70
N GLY A 379 2.56 -12.93 -36.53
CA GLY A 379 3.22 -14.17 -36.14
C GLY A 379 4.64 -14.01 -35.57
N TYR A 380 5.09 -12.79 -35.30
CA TYR A 380 6.38 -12.50 -34.67
C TYR A 380 6.21 -12.01 -33.22
N SER A 381 7.22 -12.25 -32.40
CA SER A 381 7.30 -11.75 -31.03
C SER A 381 8.13 -10.47 -30.96
N ASP A 382 7.73 -9.56 -30.07
CA ASP A 382 8.44 -8.31 -29.84
C ASP A 382 8.31 -7.85 -28.38
N THR A 383 9.28 -7.04 -27.93
CA THR A 383 9.25 -6.33 -26.65
C THR A 383 9.05 -4.85 -26.93
N VAL A 384 8.10 -4.22 -26.24
CA VAL A 384 7.74 -2.82 -26.48
C VAL A 384 7.63 -2.05 -25.16
N GLY A 385 7.84 -0.74 -25.22
CA GLY A 385 7.78 0.16 -24.06
C GLY A 385 6.36 0.42 -23.54
N GLY A 386 5.35 -0.20 -24.15
CA GLY A 386 3.92 -0.05 -23.84
C GLY A 386 3.05 -0.09 -25.09
N LEU A 387 1.82 -0.59 -24.95
CA LEU A 387 0.78 -0.51 -25.96
C LEU A 387 -0.17 0.63 -25.62
N GLN A 388 -0.48 1.50 -26.60
CA GLN A 388 -1.35 2.63 -26.36
C GLN A 388 -2.18 3.08 -27.56
N GLY A 389 -3.23 3.85 -27.28
CA GLY A 389 -4.09 4.48 -28.28
C GLY A 389 -5.44 3.79 -28.43
N LEU A 390 -6.17 4.20 -29.47
CA LEU A 390 -7.57 3.82 -29.73
C LEU A 390 -7.70 2.77 -30.86
N GLY A 391 -6.61 2.45 -31.55
CA GLY A 391 -6.59 1.49 -32.65
C GLY A 391 -6.44 0.04 -32.22
N SER A 392 -6.24 -0.83 -33.21
CA SER A 392 -6.16 -2.28 -33.01
C SER A 392 -4.71 -2.76 -32.93
N VAL A 393 -4.43 -3.65 -31.98
CA VAL A 393 -3.19 -4.43 -31.90
C VAL A 393 -3.53 -5.90 -32.12
N ARG A 394 -2.95 -6.51 -33.14
CA ARG A 394 -3.02 -7.96 -33.37
C ARG A 394 -1.71 -8.60 -32.96
N MET A 395 -1.77 -9.47 -31.96
CA MET A 395 -0.63 -10.13 -31.34
C MET A 395 -0.03 -11.23 -32.23
N GLY A 396 1.28 -11.42 -32.10
CA GLY A 396 1.99 -12.64 -32.49
C GLY A 396 2.15 -13.57 -31.28
N PRO A 397 3.08 -14.55 -31.33
CA PRO A 397 3.22 -15.58 -30.29
C PRO A 397 3.47 -15.02 -28.89
N THR A 398 4.22 -13.92 -28.76
CA THR A 398 4.43 -13.24 -27.48
C THR A 398 4.61 -11.75 -27.71
N VAL A 399 3.83 -10.94 -26.99
CA VAL A 399 4.05 -9.48 -26.89
C VAL A 399 4.47 -9.17 -25.46
N THR A 400 5.70 -8.70 -25.29
CA THR A 400 6.22 -8.30 -23.98
C THR A 400 6.15 -6.79 -23.81
N VAL A 401 5.61 -6.31 -22.71
CA VAL A 401 5.57 -4.90 -22.34
C VAL A 401 6.60 -4.63 -21.25
N ASN A 402 7.57 -3.76 -21.57
CA ASN A 402 8.63 -3.31 -20.69
C ASN A 402 8.57 -1.78 -20.51
N ILE A 403 7.61 -1.31 -19.72
CA ILE A 403 7.57 0.09 -19.31
C ILE A 403 8.72 0.33 -18.35
N THR A 404 9.67 1.19 -18.72
CA THR A 404 10.82 1.57 -17.88
C THR A 404 10.60 2.87 -17.10
N GLY A 405 9.63 3.68 -17.53
CA GLY A 405 9.27 4.95 -16.90
C GLY A 405 8.17 4.83 -15.84
N THR A 406 7.67 5.99 -15.39
CA THR A 406 6.59 6.11 -14.39
C THR A 406 5.21 6.32 -15.00
N THR A 407 5.14 6.60 -16.31
CA THR A 407 3.89 6.89 -17.02
C THR A 407 3.21 5.62 -17.50
N ASP A 408 1.90 5.53 -17.23
CA ASP A 408 1.07 4.43 -17.71
C ASP A 408 1.02 4.39 -19.25
N ALA A 409 1.03 3.18 -19.81
CA ALA A 409 0.65 2.95 -21.21
C ALA A 409 -0.85 2.60 -21.24
N ARG A 410 -1.64 3.21 -22.11
CA ARG A 410 -3.09 2.97 -22.12
C ARG A 410 -3.60 2.57 -23.50
N LEU A 411 -4.00 1.31 -23.64
CA LEU A 411 -4.65 0.79 -24.84
C LEU A 411 -6.16 0.78 -24.65
N ASP A 412 -6.80 1.85 -25.10
CA ASP A 412 -8.26 2.00 -25.15
C ASP A 412 -8.86 1.21 -26.32
N GLY A 413 -8.06 0.82 -27.32
CA GLY A 413 -8.47 0.09 -28.52
C GLY A 413 -8.40 -1.45 -28.43
N PHE A 414 -8.62 -2.16 -29.55
CA PHE A 414 -8.73 -3.62 -29.59
C PHE A 414 -7.39 -4.31 -29.37
N LEU A 415 -7.39 -5.46 -28.68
CA LEU A 415 -6.25 -6.36 -28.58
C LEU A 415 -6.70 -7.77 -28.94
N SER A 416 -6.16 -8.36 -30.01
CA SER A 416 -6.60 -9.66 -30.54
C SER A 416 -5.43 -10.52 -31.02
N GLY A 417 -5.69 -11.74 -31.48
CA GLY A 417 -4.69 -12.64 -32.04
C GLY A 417 -4.45 -13.88 -31.17
N THR A 418 -3.36 -14.60 -31.45
CA THR A 418 -2.99 -15.82 -30.73
C THR A 418 -1.57 -15.67 -30.21
N GLY A 419 -1.41 -15.82 -28.89
CA GLY A 419 -0.14 -15.67 -28.21
C GLY A 419 -0.28 -15.05 -26.82
N ASP A 420 0.85 -15.01 -26.12
CA ASP A 420 0.91 -14.58 -24.72
C ASP A 420 1.13 -13.07 -24.62
N LEU A 421 0.38 -12.43 -23.72
CA LEU A 421 0.64 -11.06 -23.29
C LEU A 421 1.48 -11.14 -22.01
N VAL A 422 2.70 -10.59 -22.06
CA VAL A 422 3.63 -10.59 -20.93
C VAL A 422 3.90 -9.17 -20.50
N ILE A 423 3.65 -8.84 -19.24
CA ILE A 423 4.08 -7.60 -18.60
C ILE A 423 5.35 -7.90 -17.82
N ASP A 424 6.47 -7.36 -18.27
CA ASP A 424 7.78 -7.46 -17.62
C ASP A 424 8.40 -6.06 -17.54
N SER A 425 7.71 -5.19 -16.81
CA SER A 425 8.02 -3.78 -16.72
C SER A 425 8.92 -3.50 -15.51
N ALA A 426 10.05 -2.84 -15.76
CA ALA A 426 11.00 -2.45 -14.70
C ALA A 426 10.62 -1.12 -14.01
N GLY A 427 9.84 -0.27 -14.67
CA GLY A 427 9.34 0.99 -14.17
C GLY A 427 8.02 0.85 -13.38
N SER A 428 7.59 1.96 -12.77
CA SER A 428 6.34 2.00 -11.98
C SER A 428 5.09 2.28 -12.82
N GLY A 429 5.23 2.64 -14.10
CA GLY A 429 4.10 2.82 -15.00
C GLY A 429 3.35 1.51 -15.24
N VAL A 430 2.02 1.61 -15.35
CA VAL A 430 1.12 0.47 -15.53
C VAL A 430 0.77 0.31 -17.01
N GLN A 431 0.82 -0.91 -17.55
CA GLN A 431 0.12 -1.19 -18.79
C GLN A 431 -1.36 -1.29 -18.47
N ARG A 432 -2.16 -0.34 -18.92
CA ARG A 432 -3.61 -0.36 -18.74
C ARG A 432 -4.31 -0.78 -20.02
N LEU A 433 -5.29 -1.66 -19.85
CA LEU A 433 -6.20 -2.08 -20.90
C LEU A 433 -7.56 -1.36 -20.79
N ASN A 434 -7.70 -0.41 -19.87
CA ASN A 434 -8.95 0.24 -19.50
C ASN A 434 -9.33 1.42 -20.40
N THR A 435 -10.62 1.71 -20.54
CA THR A 435 -11.12 2.84 -21.35
C THR A 435 -11.19 4.12 -20.51
N SER A 436 -10.62 5.23 -20.98
CA SER A 436 -10.52 6.47 -20.20
C SER A 436 -11.78 7.35 -20.22
N ALA A 437 -12.47 7.39 -21.34
CA ALA A 437 -13.75 8.08 -21.55
C ALA A 437 -14.27 7.71 -22.95
N GLN A 438 -15.25 6.80 -23.04
CA GLN A 438 -15.85 6.47 -24.33
C GLN A 438 -16.87 7.55 -24.69
N THR A 439 -16.52 8.42 -25.65
CA THR A 439 -17.43 9.44 -26.18
C THR A 439 -18.41 8.89 -27.22
N LEU A 440 -18.27 7.62 -27.64
CA LEU A 440 -19.07 7.00 -28.70
C LEU A 440 -19.46 5.55 -28.32
N ASN A 441 -20.75 5.23 -28.41
CA ASN A 441 -21.36 4.00 -27.88
C ASN A 441 -21.06 2.69 -28.66
N VAL A 442 -20.18 2.74 -29.68
CA VAL A 442 -19.81 1.60 -30.54
C VAL A 442 -18.37 1.12 -30.33
N ASP A 443 -17.61 1.79 -29.47
CA ASP A 443 -16.17 1.59 -29.30
C ASP A 443 -15.82 0.58 -28.19
N PHE A 444 -16.69 -0.39 -27.84
CA PHE A 444 -16.37 -1.44 -26.86
C PHE A 444 -15.14 -2.25 -27.32
N ALA A 445 -13.96 -1.81 -26.88
CA ALA A 445 -12.70 -2.31 -27.37
C ALA A 445 -12.36 -3.64 -26.70
N VAL A 446 -12.82 -4.71 -27.33
CA VAL A 446 -12.65 -6.08 -26.85
C VAL A 446 -11.18 -6.44 -26.76
N LYS A 447 -10.80 -7.06 -25.65
CA LYS A 447 -9.51 -7.72 -25.45
C LYS A 447 -9.71 -9.21 -25.68
N ASP A 448 -9.50 -9.66 -26.91
CA ASP A 448 -9.95 -10.94 -27.45
C ASP A 448 -8.81 -11.87 -27.90
N TYR A 449 -7.61 -11.71 -27.33
CA TYR A 449 -6.50 -12.60 -27.67
C TYR A 449 -6.65 -13.97 -26.99
N VAL A 450 -6.16 -15.01 -27.67
CA VAL A 450 -6.08 -16.38 -27.15
C VAL A 450 -4.64 -16.69 -26.75
N GLY A 451 -4.41 -16.80 -25.44
CA GLY A 451 -3.10 -17.10 -24.86
C GLY A 451 -3.03 -16.68 -23.40
N LYS A 452 -1.88 -16.87 -22.77
CA LYS A 452 -1.67 -16.55 -21.35
C LYS A 452 -1.52 -15.05 -21.16
N THR A 453 -2.00 -14.57 -20.03
CA THR A 453 -1.69 -13.24 -19.51
C THR A 453 -0.72 -13.41 -18.36
N THR A 454 0.51 -12.91 -18.49
CA THR A 454 1.52 -13.04 -17.45
C THR A 454 2.01 -11.68 -16.99
N VAL A 455 2.04 -11.44 -15.69
CA VAL A 455 2.65 -10.27 -15.07
C VAL A 455 3.87 -10.73 -14.28
N ASN A 456 5.04 -10.65 -14.91
CA ASN A 456 6.32 -11.01 -14.29
C ASN A 456 6.77 -9.93 -13.30
N ARG A 457 6.79 -8.67 -13.76
CA ARG A 457 7.21 -7.48 -13.00
C ARG A 457 6.40 -6.27 -13.45
N GLY A 458 6.18 -5.32 -12.53
CA GLY A 458 5.36 -4.13 -12.79
C GLY A 458 3.88 -4.44 -12.65
N ALA A 459 3.01 -3.72 -13.38
CA ALA A 459 1.57 -3.86 -13.21
C ALA A 459 0.77 -3.90 -14.52
N LEU A 460 -0.25 -4.76 -14.53
CA LEU A 460 -1.33 -4.78 -15.53
C LEU A 460 -2.59 -4.18 -14.91
N GLY A 461 -3.11 -3.11 -15.49
CA GLY A 461 -4.37 -2.48 -15.10
C GLY A 461 -5.51 -2.91 -16.02
N VAL A 462 -6.60 -3.42 -15.46
CA VAL A 462 -7.78 -3.89 -16.22
C VAL A 462 -9.04 -3.25 -15.65
N ASP A 463 -9.97 -2.83 -16.51
CA ASP A 463 -11.33 -2.47 -16.11
C ASP A 463 -12.34 -3.51 -16.59
N ARG A 464 -13.60 -3.42 -16.11
CA ARG A 464 -14.66 -4.35 -16.51
C ARG A 464 -14.94 -4.35 -18.01
N SER A 465 -14.80 -3.20 -18.69
CA SER A 465 -15.08 -3.07 -20.12
C SER A 465 -14.03 -3.71 -21.02
N ALA A 466 -12.87 -4.01 -20.46
CA ALA A 466 -11.70 -4.48 -21.20
C ALA A 466 -10.96 -5.62 -20.50
N VAL A 467 -11.71 -6.50 -19.82
CA VAL A 467 -11.15 -7.77 -19.34
C VAL A 467 -10.78 -8.65 -20.54
N PRO A 468 -9.57 -9.25 -20.56
CA PRO A 468 -9.21 -10.26 -21.56
C PRO A 468 -10.21 -11.44 -21.59
N LEU A 469 -11.07 -11.49 -22.60
CA LEU A 469 -12.20 -12.41 -22.67
C LEU A 469 -11.83 -13.81 -23.15
N ASN A 470 -10.68 -13.97 -23.81
CA ASN A 470 -10.25 -15.25 -24.38
C ASN A 470 -8.85 -15.68 -23.89
N THR A 471 -8.33 -15.02 -22.85
CA THR A 471 -7.10 -15.47 -22.20
C THR A 471 -7.32 -16.85 -21.58
N THR A 472 -6.31 -17.71 -21.66
CA THR A 472 -6.37 -19.11 -21.21
C THR A 472 -5.91 -19.29 -19.76
N GLU A 473 -5.16 -18.32 -19.23
CA GLU A 473 -4.59 -18.34 -17.88
C GLU A 473 -4.12 -16.93 -17.51
N VAL A 474 -4.23 -16.55 -16.23
CA VAL A 474 -3.60 -15.33 -15.71
C VAL A 474 -2.56 -15.71 -14.67
N ASN A 475 -1.30 -15.36 -14.90
CA ASN A 475 -0.19 -15.59 -13.98
C ASN A 475 0.31 -14.26 -13.43
N VAL A 476 0.39 -14.14 -12.10
CA VAL A 476 0.98 -12.97 -11.42
C VAL A 476 2.15 -13.47 -10.58
N GLU A 477 3.36 -13.22 -11.07
CA GLU A 477 4.60 -13.63 -10.41
C GLU A 477 4.95 -12.67 -9.26
N ALA A 478 5.96 -13.02 -8.45
CA ALA A 478 6.27 -12.35 -7.18
C ALA A 478 6.42 -10.81 -7.25
N ALA A 479 6.95 -10.28 -8.35
CA ALA A 479 7.15 -8.85 -8.56
C ALA A 479 6.08 -8.22 -9.47
N GLY A 480 5.07 -9.00 -9.85
CA GLY A 480 3.94 -8.59 -10.66
C GLY A 480 2.74 -8.14 -9.82
N ARG A 481 1.98 -7.22 -10.39
CA ARG A 481 0.71 -6.75 -9.84
C ARG A 481 -0.41 -6.78 -10.88
N LEU A 482 -1.52 -7.44 -10.56
CA LEU A 482 -2.78 -7.30 -11.28
C LEU A 482 -3.64 -6.25 -10.57
N ALA A 483 -3.92 -5.15 -11.25
CA ALA A 483 -4.71 -4.03 -10.72
C ALA A 483 -6.08 -3.97 -11.40
N LEU A 484 -7.12 -4.34 -10.65
CA LEU A 484 -8.51 -4.27 -11.10
C LEU A 484 -9.03 -2.85 -10.82
N SER A 485 -9.19 -2.05 -11.86
CA SER A 485 -9.65 -0.67 -11.77
C SER A 485 -11.10 -0.60 -12.23
N PRO A 486 -12.07 -0.37 -11.34
CA PRO A 486 -13.45 -0.22 -11.77
C PRO A 486 -13.65 1.11 -12.49
N ASN A 487 -14.68 1.17 -13.33
CA ASN A 487 -15.12 2.43 -13.91
C ASN A 487 -15.89 3.26 -12.85
N THR A 488 -15.92 4.58 -12.99
CA THR A 488 -16.60 5.50 -12.06
C THR A 488 -18.14 5.38 -12.07
N ALA A 489 -18.72 4.43 -12.81
CA ALA A 489 -20.15 4.40 -13.16
C ALA A 489 -20.95 3.25 -12.50
N ALA A 490 -20.34 2.36 -11.72
CA ALA A 490 -21.07 1.32 -10.99
C ALA A 490 -20.32 0.84 -9.73
N PRO A 491 -20.95 0.88 -8.53
CA PRO A 491 -20.50 0.11 -7.38
C PRO A 491 -20.71 -1.39 -7.68
N ASP A 492 -19.74 -2.22 -7.31
CA ASP A 492 -19.68 -3.69 -7.51
C ASP A 492 -19.47 -4.16 -8.96
N GLN A 493 -18.19 -4.26 -9.38
CA GLN A 493 -17.81 -4.76 -10.70
C GLN A 493 -17.22 -6.17 -10.64
N VAL A 494 -17.86 -7.10 -11.36
CA VAL A 494 -17.41 -8.48 -11.52
C VAL A 494 -16.39 -8.59 -12.65
N PHE A 495 -15.21 -9.10 -12.34
CA PHE A 495 -14.12 -9.42 -13.25
C PHE A 495 -14.09 -10.93 -13.50
N ALA A 496 -14.16 -11.30 -14.79
CA ALA A 496 -14.03 -12.67 -15.26
C ALA A 496 -13.06 -12.72 -16.45
N PHE A 497 -11.85 -13.21 -16.20
CA PHE A 497 -10.83 -13.45 -17.23
C PHE A 497 -11.15 -14.74 -17.98
N GLY A 498 -11.07 -14.69 -19.31
CA GLY A 498 -11.47 -15.80 -20.16
C GLY A 498 -12.98 -15.96 -20.30
N SER A 499 -13.42 -16.81 -21.23
CA SER A 499 -14.83 -16.97 -21.61
C SER A 499 -15.63 -17.82 -20.61
N ASN A 500 -14.98 -18.34 -19.56
CA ASN A 500 -15.57 -19.13 -18.49
C ASN A 500 -14.81 -18.92 -17.16
N PRO A 501 -15.47 -18.66 -16.01
CA PRO A 501 -14.85 -18.47 -14.68
C PRO A 501 -13.99 -19.65 -14.14
N VAL A 502 -13.82 -20.72 -14.91
CA VAL A 502 -12.87 -21.82 -14.63
C VAL A 502 -11.41 -21.41 -14.90
N VAL A 503 -11.14 -20.39 -15.73
CA VAL A 503 -9.76 -19.94 -15.98
C VAL A 503 -9.14 -19.47 -14.66
N PRO A 504 -8.00 -20.03 -14.22
CA PRO A 504 -7.41 -19.64 -12.95
C PRO A 504 -6.69 -18.30 -13.07
N VAL A 505 -6.85 -17.47 -12.03
CA VAL A 505 -5.92 -16.41 -11.70
C VAL A 505 -4.92 -16.97 -10.70
N ASN A 506 -3.71 -17.25 -11.17
CA ASN A 506 -2.61 -17.79 -10.38
C ASN A 506 -1.80 -16.66 -9.76
N LEU A 507 -1.87 -16.50 -8.44
CA LEU A 507 -0.94 -15.66 -7.69
C LEU A 507 0.24 -16.51 -7.22
N LYS A 508 1.39 -16.34 -7.88
CA LYS A 508 2.66 -17.01 -7.56
C LYS A 508 3.55 -16.05 -6.78
N SER A 509 3.13 -15.77 -5.55
CA SER A 509 3.63 -14.67 -4.70
C SER A 509 3.35 -13.25 -5.20
N GLY A 510 2.65 -13.09 -6.32
CA GLY A 510 2.28 -11.79 -6.84
C GLY A 510 1.18 -11.07 -6.06
N THR A 511 0.87 -9.85 -6.49
CA THR A 511 -0.17 -9.02 -5.87
C THR A 511 -1.39 -8.90 -6.78
N ILE A 512 -2.58 -9.08 -6.23
CA ILE A 512 -3.83 -8.60 -6.81
C ILE A 512 -4.35 -7.45 -5.96
N GLY A 513 -4.90 -6.42 -6.59
CA GLY A 513 -5.53 -5.33 -5.85
C GLY A 513 -6.45 -4.51 -6.70
N GLN A 514 -7.18 -3.60 -6.06
CA GLN A 514 -8.20 -2.77 -6.68
C GLN A 514 -7.74 -1.32 -6.90
N GLY A 515 -8.56 -0.54 -7.61
CA GLY A 515 -8.52 0.92 -7.63
C GLY A 515 -8.83 1.52 -6.25
N ALA A 516 -8.38 2.75 -6.01
CA ALA A 516 -8.55 3.39 -4.71
C ALA A 516 -10.00 3.80 -4.46
N GLY A 517 -10.58 3.28 -3.38
CA GLY A 517 -11.91 3.68 -2.93
C GLY A 517 -13.07 2.85 -3.48
N ASP A 518 -12.79 1.83 -4.28
CA ASP A 518 -13.82 1.07 -5.00
C ASP A 518 -14.00 -0.36 -4.48
N ASP A 519 -15.13 -0.99 -4.81
CA ASP A 519 -15.40 -2.41 -4.53
C ASP A 519 -15.29 -3.24 -5.82
N VAL A 520 -14.65 -4.41 -5.74
CA VAL A 520 -14.44 -5.31 -6.88
C VAL A 520 -14.80 -6.74 -6.55
N GLU A 521 -15.19 -7.52 -7.56
CA GLU A 521 -15.41 -8.96 -7.45
C GLU A 521 -14.57 -9.71 -8.49
N LEU A 522 -13.85 -10.75 -8.08
CA LEU A 522 -13.20 -11.71 -8.96
C LEU A 522 -13.99 -13.02 -9.00
N ALA A 523 -14.56 -13.34 -10.15
CA ALA A 523 -15.34 -14.56 -10.38
C ALA A 523 -14.47 -15.78 -10.74
N ASN A 524 -13.23 -15.56 -11.17
CA ASN A 524 -12.29 -16.63 -11.51
C ASN A 524 -11.90 -17.45 -10.28
N THR A 525 -11.52 -18.72 -10.52
CA THR A 525 -10.77 -19.50 -9.53
C THR A 525 -9.49 -18.75 -9.15
N LEU A 526 -9.30 -18.48 -7.86
CA LEU A 526 -8.08 -17.90 -7.32
C LEU A 526 -7.15 -19.03 -6.87
N ASN A 527 -6.02 -19.21 -7.53
CA ASN A 527 -5.00 -20.18 -7.16
C ASN A 527 -3.81 -19.49 -6.52
N VAL A 528 -3.48 -19.85 -5.27
CA VAL A 528 -2.42 -19.19 -4.49
C VAL A 528 -1.26 -20.14 -4.21
N THR A 529 -0.08 -19.74 -4.67
CA THR A 529 1.20 -20.42 -4.40
C THR A 529 2.24 -19.42 -3.91
N GLY A 530 3.19 -19.87 -3.09
CA GLY A 530 4.16 -18.96 -2.45
C GLY A 530 3.47 -18.00 -1.48
N THR A 531 3.94 -16.75 -1.36
CA THR A 531 3.34 -15.72 -0.47
C THR A 531 2.74 -14.59 -1.29
N ALA A 532 1.47 -14.73 -1.65
CA ALA A 532 0.72 -13.76 -2.45
C ALA A 532 0.07 -12.68 -1.59
N THR A 533 -0.34 -11.58 -2.22
CA THR A 533 -1.04 -10.47 -1.55
C THR A 533 -2.33 -10.10 -2.27
N ALA A 534 -3.42 -10.01 -1.52
CA ALA A 534 -4.62 -9.26 -1.88
C ALA A 534 -4.55 -7.88 -1.20
N LEU A 535 -4.35 -6.83 -2.01
CA LEU A 535 -4.27 -5.45 -1.54
C LEU A 535 -5.61 -4.75 -1.78
N ILE A 536 -6.28 -4.41 -0.69
CA ILE A 536 -7.53 -3.65 -0.70
C ILE A 536 -7.15 -2.18 -0.57
N VAL A 537 -7.41 -1.41 -1.63
CA VAL A 537 -6.99 -0.02 -1.73
C VAL A 537 -8.12 0.89 -1.28
N ASN A 538 -7.93 1.50 -0.11
CA ASN A 538 -8.84 2.48 0.47
C ASN A 538 -8.79 3.81 -0.28
N LYS A 539 -9.78 4.66 -0.04
CA LYS A 539 -9.82 6.02 -0.59
C LYS A 539 -8.65 6.84 -0.05
N ASN A 540 -8.07 7.70 -0.90
CA ASN A 540 -6.90 8.54 -0.56
C ASN A 540 -7.14 9.54 0.60
N THR A 541 -8.39 9.72 1.03
CA THR A 541 -8.80 10.53 2.19
C THR A 541 -9.93 9.81 2.94
N PRO A 542 -9.60 8.91 3.89
CA PRO A 542 -10.60 8.28 4.76
C PRO A 542 -11.31 9.35 5.59
N ASP A 543 -12.63 9.29 5.68
CA ASP A 543 -13.40 10.17 6.55
C ASP A 543 -13.44 9.57 7.97
N PRO A 544 -13.00 10.29 9.02
CA PRO A 544 -13.08 9.80 10.40
C PRO A 544 -14.50 9.51 10.87
N LEU A 545 -15.52 10.13 10.26
CA LEU A 545 -16.93 9.91 10.56
C LEU A 545 -17.55 8.80 9.71
N VAL A 546 -16.89 8.40 8.61
CA VAL A 546 -17.34 7.32 7.73
C VAL A 546 -16.15 6.43 7.37
N PRO A 547 -15.85 5.45 8.23
CA PRO A 547 -14.77 4.48 8.01
C PRO A 547 -14.83 3.90 6.60
N SER A 548 -13.67 3.74 5.97
CA SER A 548 -13.63 3.26 4.59
C SER A 548 -13.90 1.76 4.54
N THR A 549 -14.99 1.32 3.91
CA THR A 549 -15.48 -0.08 3.92
C THR A 549 -15.14 -0.87 2.66
N GLN A 550 -14.05 -0.52 1.97
CA GLN A 550 -13.73 -1.13 0.67
C GLN A 550 -13.68 -2.66 0.75
N GLN A 551 -14.26 -3.31 -0.26
CA GLN A 551 -14.40 -4.75 -0.35
C GLN A 551 -13.82 -5.30 -1.65
N PHE A 552 -13.00 -6.33 -1.50
CA PHE A 552 -12.60 -7.22 -2.59
C PHE A 552 -13.29 -8.57 -2.40
N THR A 553 -14.22 -8.89 -3.29
CA THR A 553 -14.95 -10.17 -3.29
C THR A 553 -14.25 -11.21 -4.17
N PHE A 554 -14.06 -12.41 -3.65
CA PHE A 554 -13.62 -13.60 -4.38
C PHE A 554 -14.79 -14.60 -4.43
N SER A 555 -15.50 -14.61 -5.56
CA SER A 555 -16.66 -15.49 -5.75
C SER A 555 -16.32 -16.80 -6.46
N GLY A 556 -15.19 -16.84 -7.17
CA GLY A 556 -14.61 -18.09 -7.66
C GLY A 556 -13.94 -18.91 -6.55
N PRO A 557 -13.71 -20.23 -6.78
CA PRO A 557 -13.09 -21.11 -5.79
C PRO A 557 -11.69 -20.66 -5.38
N LEU A 558 -11.33 -20.86 -4.11
CA LEU A 558 -9.96 -20.67 -3.61
C LEU A 558 -9.20 -22.00 -3.64
N THR A 559 -8.03 -22.03 -4.27
CA THR A 559 -7.21 -23.23 -4.49
C THR A 559 -5.72 -22.98 -4.23
N GLY A 560 -4.92 -24.06 -4.13
CA GLY A 560 -3.47 -23.99 -3.91
C GLY A 560 -3.05 -24.31 -2.47
N SER A 561 -1.84 -23.91 -2.09
CA SER A 561 -1.23 -24.24 -0.78
C SER A 561 -0.31 -23.16 -0.20
N GLY A 562 -0.28 -21.97 -0.82
CA GLY A 562 0.56 -20.85 -0.37
C GLY A 562 0.00 -20.07 0.84
N VAL A 563 0.48 -18.84 0.98
CA VAL A 563 -0.04 -17.83 1.91
C VAL A 563 -0.70 -16.72 1.10
N LEU A 564 -1.96 -16.39 1.42
CA LEU A 564 -2.65 -15.21 0.91
C LEU A 564 -2.67 -14.14 2.00
N ARG A 565 -1.81 -13.13 1.89
CA ARG A 565 -1.84 -11.96 2.76
C ARG A 565 -2.98 -11.04 2.34
N VAL A 566 -3.83 -10.63 3.27
CA VAL A 566 -4.87 -9.62 3.02
C VAL A 566 -4.45 -8.34 3.70
N LEU A 567 -4.21 -7.29 2.91
CA LEU A 567 -3.69 -6.01 3.40
C LEU A 567 -4.61 -4.86 3.00
N ALA A 568 -4.82 -3.94 3.94
CA ALA A 568 -5.37 -2.63 3.66
C ALA A 568 -4.25 -1.68 3.17
N SER A 569 -4.57 -0.75 2.26
CA SER A 569 -3.63 0.31 1.91
C SER A 569 -3.51 1.38 2.99
N ASP A 570 -4.59 1.62 3.74
CA ASP A 570 -4.52 2.44 4.95
C ASP A 570 -4.04 1.59 6.14
N THR A 571 -2.87 1.95 6.64
CA THR A 571 -2.20 1.25 7.75
C THR A 571 -2.01 2.15 8.97
N ALA A 572 -2.49 3.40 8.92
CA ALA A 572 -2.11 4.43 9.90
C ALA A 572 -3.31 5.01 10.65
N SER A 573 -4.44 5.22 9.97
CA SER A 573 -5.57 5.94 10.57
C SER A 573 -6.39 5.06 11.53
N GLY A 574 -6.41 3.75 11.27
CA GLY A 574 -7.32 2.80 11.92
C GLY A 574 -8.79 2.97 11.54
N LEU A 575 -9.09 3.88 10.62
CA LEU A 575 -10.43 4.20 10.12
C LEU A 575 -10.86 3.33 8.93
N ALA A 576 -9.99 2.42 8.46
CA ALA A 576 -10.31 1.53 7.34
C ALA A 576 -10.79 0.17 7.86
N GLN A 577 -11.90 -0.33 7.30
CA GLN A 577 -12.35 -1.71 7.45
C GLN A 577 -12.30 -2.40 6.09
N SER A 578 -11.08 -2.64 5.62
CA SER A 578 -10.83 -3.28 4.33
C SER A 578 -11.20 -4.75 4.38
N ARG A 579 -12.10 -5.21 3.51
CA ARG A 579 -12.61 -6.60 3.55
C ARG A 579 -12.25 -7.40 2.30
N ALA A 580 -11.60 -8.55 2.47
CA ALA A 580 -11.57 -9.62 1.49
C ALA A 580 -12.72 -10.59 1.80
N LYS A 581 -13.68 -10.73 0.88
CA LYS A 581 -14.87 -11.56 1.07
C LYS A 581 -14.82 -12.80 0.17
N PHE A 582 -14.81 -13.98 0.74
CA PHE A 582 -14.79 -15.26 0.03
C PHE A 582 -16.19 -15.87 0.04
N THR A 583 -16.80 -16.05 -1.13
CA THR A 583 -18.23 -16.45 -1.25
C THR A 583 -18.45 -17.76 -2.02
N SER A 584 -17.41 -18.35 -2.60
CA SER A 584 -17.57 -19.59 -3.38
C SER A 584 -18.12 -20.72 -2.53
N THR A 585 -19.18 -21.37 -3.00
CA THR A 585 -19.88 -22.44 -2.28
C THR A 585 -19.33 -23.84 -2.56
N SER A 586 -18.43 -23.99 -3.54
CA SER A 586 -17.89 -25.29 -3.95
C SER A 586 -16.51 -25.15 -4.61
N GLY A 587 -15.78 -26.25 -4.75
CA GLY A 587 -14.46 -26.26 -5.40
C GLY A 587 -13.31 -25.67 -4.56
N ASN A 588 -13.58 -25.22 -3.34
CA ASN A 588 -12.57 -24.69 -2.43
C ASN A 588 -11.65 -25.81 -1.95
N THR A 589 -10.41 -25.80 -2.44
CA THR A 589 -9.38 -26.83 -2.14
C THR A 589 -8.09 -26.21 -1.58
N PHE A 590 -8.10 -24.91 -1.27
CA PHE A 590 -6.95 -24.23 -0.70
C PHE A 590 -6.60 -24.79 0.67
N SER A 591 -5.43 -25.42 0.73
CA SER A 591 -4.85 -26.05 1.92
C SER A 591 -3.84 -25.16 2.64
N GLY A 592 -3.63 -23.95 2.11
CA GLY A 592 -2.70 -22.97 2.63
C GLY A 592 -3.27 -22.08 3.73
N THR A 593 -2.67 -20.91 3.89
CA THR A 593 -3.01 -19.95 4.96
C THR A 593 -3.51 -18.62 4.39
N VAL A 594 -4.65 -18.13 4.87
CA VAL A 594 -5.05 -16.73 4.68
C VAL A 594 -4.59 -15.93 5.90
N SER A 595 -3.89 -14.82 5.68
CA SER A 595 -3.32 -14.00 6.76
C SER A 595 -3.78 -12.55 6.64
N PRO A 596 -4.87 -12.17 7.33
CA PRO A 596 -5.31 -10.78 7.40
C PRO A 596 -4.38 -9.96 8.30
N GLY A 597 -3.82 -8.88 7.73
CA GLY A 597 -3.03 -7.89 8.45
C GLY A 597 -3.89 -6.85 9.20
N PRO A 598 -3.27 -5.86 9.86
CA PRO A 598 -4.00 -4.81 10.58
C PRO A 598 -5.01 -4.11 9.68
N PHE A 599 -6.20 -3.80 10.22
CA PHE A 599 -7.30 -3.12 9.51
C PHE A 599 -7.88 -3.89 8.30
N ALA A 600 -7.44 -5.13 8.09
CA ALA A 600 -7.98 -6.02 7.07
C ALA A 600 -8.85 -7.12 7.70
N VAL A 601 -9.94 -7.45 7.00
CA VAL A 601 -10.89 -8.49 7.36
C VAL A 601 -10.89 -9.57 6.29
N SER A 602 -10.76 -10.83 6.68
CA SER A 602 -11.04 -11.98 5.82
C SER A 602 -12.41 -12.56 6.18
N ARG A 603 -13.42 -12.30 5.34
CA ARG A 603 -14.79 -12.80 5.52
C ARG A 603 -15.01 -14.09 4.75
N PHE A 604 -15.39 -15.17 5.43
CA PHE A 604 -15.72 -16.45 4.81
C PHE A 604 -17.24 -16.71 4.87
N ASN A 605 -17.90 -16.59 3.72
CA ASN A 605 -19.34 -16.80 3.55
C ASN A 605 -19.66 -18.14 2.85
N GLY A 606 -18.66 -19.00 2.67
CA GLY A 606 -18.78 -20.35 2.13
C GLY A 606 -17.87 -21.32 2.88
N ASP A 607 -17.85 -22.58 2.47
CA ASP A 607 -17.04 -23.61 3.13
C ASP A 607 -15.65 -23.74 2.51
N PHE A 608 -14.64 -23.43 3.31
CA PHE A 608 -13.19 -23.46 3.01
C PHE A 608 -12.48 -24.37 4.03
N THR A 609 -12.99 -25.58 4.21
CA THR A 609 -12.63 -26.52 5.30
C THR A 609 -11.17 -26.97 5.33
N GLN A 610 -10.39 -26.71 4.27
CA GLN A 610 -8.95 -26.97 4.21
C GLN A 610 -8.09 -25.73 4.53
N THR A 611 -8.69 -24.54 4.50
CA THR A 611 -8.00 -23.26 4.63
C THR A 611 -7.71 -22.95 6.09
N SER A 612 -6.46 -22.64 6.40
CA SER A 612 -6.06 -22.15 7.72
C SER A 612 -6.07 -20.62 7.72
N VAL A 613 -6.36 -20.00 8.86
CA VAL A 613 -6.23 -18.55 9.05
C VAL A 613 -5.18 -18.26 10.12
N ALA A 614 -4.21 -17.41 9.77
CA ALA A 614 -3.20 -16.93 10.72
C ALA A 614 -3.31 -15.40 10.80
N LEU A 615 -3.95 -14.94 11.88
CA LEU A 615 -4.18 -13.52 12.13
C LEU A 615 -2.85 -12.80 12.39
N ALA A 616 -2.63 -11.70 11.68
CA ALA A 616 -1.46 -10.84 11.80
C ALA A 616 -1.89 -9.41 12.21
N GLY A 617 -2.76 -9.30 13.21
CA GLY A 617 -3.41 -8.07 13.67
C GLY A 617 -4.75 -7.76 13.00
N GLY A 618 -5.18 -8.58 12.02
CA GLY A 618 -6.45 -8.43 11.32
C GLY A 618 -7.64 -9.16 11.96
N LYS A 619 -8.74 -9.23 11.22
CA LYS A 619 -9.99 -9.91 11.62
C LYS A 619 -10.31 -11.07 10.67
N VAL A 620 -10.88 -12.14 11.21
CA VAL A 620 -11.61 -13.16 10.45
C VAL A 620 -13.08 -13.16 10.86
N ASP A 621 -13.99 -13.16 9.88
CA ASP A 621 -15.43 -13.21 10.13
C ASP A 621 -16.24 -14.00 9.09
N GLY A 622 -17.56 -14.07 9.29
CA GLY A 622 -18.51 -14.74 8.39
C GLY A 622 -19.29 -15.87 9.05
N TYR A 623 -19.95 -16.68 8.21
CA TYR A 623 -20.80 -17.81 8.62
C TYR A 623 -20.42 -19.13 7.94
N GLY A 624 -19.31 -19.15 7.21
CA GLY A 624 -18.80 -20.33 6.54
C GLY A 624 -17.99 -21.27 7.45
N ALA A 625 -17.22 -22.16 6.83
CA ALA A 625 -16.33 -23.09 7.54
C ALA A 625 -14.86 -22.92 7.15
N ILE A 626 -13.95 -22.94 8.12
CA ILE A 626 -12.48 -22.96 7.91
C ILE A 626 -11.80 -24.02 8.77
N LYS A 627 -10.54 -24.36 8.44
CA LYS A 627 -9.79 -25.43 9.12
C LYS A 627 -9.31 -25.02 10.51
N THR A 628 -8.57 -23.93 10.61
CA THR A 628 -7.98 -23.46 11.87
C THR A 628 -7.89 -21.95 11.93
N VAL A 629 -7.84 -21.40 13.15
CA VAL A 629 -7.44 -20.00 13.39
C VAL A 629 -6.31 -19.95 14.43
N SER A 630 -5.32 -19.09 14.17
CA SER A 630 -4.17 -18.85 15.05
C SER A 630 -3.70 -17.39 14.94
N GLY A 631 -2.73 -16.98 15.78
CA GLY A 631 -2.14 -15.64 15.71
C GLY A 631 -2.90 -14.58 16.50
N THR A 632 -2.54 -13.32 16.27
CA THR A 632 -3.08 -12.16 17.00
C THR A 632 -4.10 -11.42 16.16
N GLY A 633 -5.25 -11.04 16.72
CA GLY A 633 -6.32 -10.41 15.97
C GLY A 633 -7.71 -10.80 16.47
N ILE A 634 -8.73 -10.55 15.66
CA ILE A 634 -10.14 -10.72 16.03
C ILE A 634 -10.77 -11.90 15.30
N VAL A 635 -11.51 -12.73 16.02
CA VAL A 635 -12.41 -13.76 15.47
C VAL A 635 -13.84 -13.36 15.80
N SER A 636 -14.69 -13.26 14.79
CA SER A 636 -16.08 -12.79 14.95
C SER A 636 -16.97 -13.58 14.03
N PRO A 637 -17.87 -14.44 14.52
CA PRO A 637 -19.00 -14.87 13.70
C PRO A 637 -19.77 -13.64 13.17
N ASP A 638 -20.31 -13.72 11.97
CA ASP A 638 -21.08 -12.64 11.35
C ASP A 638 -21.95 -13.22 10.21
N GLY A 639 -23.26 -13.02 10.30
CA GLY A 639 -24.28 -13.53 9.40
C GLY A 639 -24.40 -12.75 8.09
N THR A 640 -25.62 -12.37 7.70
CA THR A 640 -25.85 -11.46 6.56
C THR A 640 -26.34 -10.11 7.06
N SER A 641 -25.86 -9.02 6.45
CA SER A 641 -26.26 -7.64 6.81
C SER A 641 -25.99 -7.25 8.27
N GLY A 642 -24.94 -7.81 8.89
CA GLY A 642 -24.62 -7.58 10.31
C GLY A 642 -25.54 -8.31 11.28
N ALA A 643 -26.31 -9.29 10.81
CA ALA A 643 -27.01 -10.24 11.67
C ALA A 643 -26.04 -11.22 12.32
N ASP A 644 -26.45 -11.86 13.42
CA ASP A 644 -25.63 -12.86 14.10
C ASP A 644 -25.42 -14.10 13.23
N GLY A 645 -24.23 -14.70 13.29
CA GLY A 645 -23.83 -15.83 12.46
C GLY A 645 -23.35 -17.06 13.23
N ILE A 646 -23.40 -18.22 12.56
CA ILE A 646 -22.67 -19.43 12.99
C ILE A 646 -21.41 -19.57 12.14
N PHE A 647 -20.25 -19.27 12.71
CA PHE A 647 -18.96 -19.48 12.05
C PHE A 647 -18.35 -20.81 12.47
N THR A 648 -18.00 -21.67 11.51
CA THR A 648 -17.44 -22.99 11.81
C THR A 648 -15.92 -22.99 11.65
N VAL A 649 -15.22 -23.45 12.68
CA VAL A 649 -13.76 -23.63 12.66
C VAL A 649 -13.45 -25.06 13.12
N GLY A 650 -12.41 -25.67 12.56
CA GLY A 650 -11.89 -26.93 13.09
C GLY A 650 -11.32 -26.72 14.50
N THR A 651 -10.20 -26.02 14.60
CA THR A 651 -9.54 -25.73 15.89
C THR A 651 -9.03 -24.31 15.99
N ILE A 652 -8.86 -23.83 17.22
CA ILE A 652 -8.30 -22.51 17.54
C ILE A 652 -7.09 -22.65 18.45
N SER A 653 -6.06 -21.84 18.20
CA SER A 653 -4.96 -21.60 19.15
C SER A 653 -5.29 -20.39 20.02
N GLY A 654 -5.29 -20.55 21.34
CA GLY A 654 -5.38 -19.47 22.33
C GLY A 654 -4.11 -18.63 22.40
N SER A 655 -3.65 -18.10 21.26
CA SER A 655 -2.47 -17.23 21.20
C SER A 655 -2.73 -15.95 22.01
N ALA A 656 -1.75 -15.45 22.75
CA ALA A 656 -1.91 -14.19 23.48
C ALA A 656 -2.28 -13.07 22.50
N GLY A 657 -3.30 -12.27 22.80
CA GLY A 657 -3.81 -11.22 21.91
C GLY A 657 -4.83 -11.68 20.86
N THR A 658 -5.29 -12.93 20.86
CA THR A 658 -6.51 -13.31 20.14
C THR A 658 -7.74 -12.79 20.89
N CYS A 659 -8.58 -12.04 20.19
CA CYS A 659 -9.85 -11.51 20.66
C CYS A 659 -11.02 -12.22 19.98
N PHE A 660 -12.14 -12.38 20.70
CA PHE A 660 -13.37 -12.97 20.18
C PHE A 660 -14.51 -12.00 20.37
N ASN A 661 -15.26 -11.72 19.30
CA ASN A 661 -16.43 -10.85 19.34
C ASN A 661 -17.67 -11.71 19.12
N PHE A 662 -18.65 -11.55 20.02
CA PHE A 662 -19.93 -12.23 19.95
C PHE A 662 -21.07 -11.24 20.13
N ASP A 663 -21.87 -11.08 19.09
CA ASP A 663 -23.15 -10.39 19.10
C ASP A 663 -24.23 -11.29 19.74
N LEU A 664 -24.90 -10.80 20.77
CA LEU A 664 -25.87 -11.53 21.56
C LEU A 664 -27.21 -10.77 21.57
N ASN A 665 -28.05 -11.03 20.56
CA ASN A 665 -29.28 -10.26 20.32
C ASN A 665 -30.51 -10.75 21.09
N ALA A 666 -30.56 -11.98 21.59
CA ALA A 666 -31.74 -12.46 22.32
C ALA A 666 -31.41 -13.20 23.62
N ALA A 667 -31.94 -12.68 24.73
CA ALA A 667 -31.94 -13.34 26.03
C ALA A 667 -32.91 -14.52 26.04
N ASN A 668 -32.53 -15.60 26.71
CA ASN A 668 -33.35 -16.79 26.98
C ASN A 668 -33.81 -17.54 25.72
N VAL A 669 -33.16 -17.28 24.59
CA VAL A 669 -33.41 -17.93 23.30
C VAL A 669 -32.17 -18.71 22.89
N ALA A 670 -32.36 -19.93 22.41
CA ALA A 670 -31.28 -20.73 21.84
C ALA A 670 -30.96 -20.23 20.42
N PRO A 671 -29.70 -20.30 19.97
CA PRO A 671 -29.34 -19.97 18.59
C PRO A 671 -30.19 -20.71 17.56
N ASN A 672 -30.49 -20.06 16.45
CA ASN A 672 -31.13 -20.72 15.30
C ASN A 672 -30.11 -21.62 14.60
N TRP A 673 -30.03 -22.87 15.04
CA TRP A 673 -29.06 -23.85 14.54
C TRP A 673 -29.24 -24.22 13.06
N SER A 674 -30.41 -23.98 12.46
CA SER A 674 -30.68 -24.30 11.05
C SER A 674 -30.27 -23.20 10.08
N ASP A 675 -30.07 -21.97 10.55
CA ASP A 675 -29.72 -20.82 9.71
C ASP A 675 -28.39 -20.20 10.18
N PRO A 676 -27.26 -20.57 9.58
CA PRO A 676 -25.97 -20.01 9.95
C PRO A 676 -25.84 -18.51 9.63
N THR A 677 -26.74 -17.94 8.82
CA THR A 677 -26.69 -16.53 8.42
C THR A 677 -27.49 -15.59 9.32
N ALA A 678 -28.31 -16.16 10.22
CA ALA A 678 -29.19 -15.45 11.14
C ALA A 678 -29.42 -16.30 12.40
N SER A 679 -28.36 -16.48 13.19
CA SER A 679 -28.36 -17.38 14.35
C SER A 679 -29.03 -16.79 15.59
N VAL A 680 -29.43 -15.51 15.57
CA VAL A 680 -30.00 -14.74 16.70
C VAL A 680 -29.01 -14.44 17.82
N ASN A 681 -28.06 -15.32 18.10
CA ASN A 681 -26.88 -15.04 18.91
C ASN A 681 -25.69 -15.67 18.19
N ASP A 682 -24.56 -14.98 18.16
CA ASP A 682 -23.36 -15.46 17.48
C ASP A 682 -22.90 -16.79 18.05
N VAL A 683 -22.45 -17.68 17.17
CA VAL A 683 -21.85 -18.95 17.55
C VAL A 683 -20.56 -19.18 16.78
N LEU A 684 -19.48 -19.39 17.52
CA LEU A 684 -18.25 -19.97 16.98
C LEU A 684 -18.25 -21.47 17.25
N ARG A 685 -18.55 -22.24 16.21
CA ARG A 685 -18.63 -23.70 16.25
C ARG A 685 -17.25 -24.30 16.04
N LEU A 686 -16.70 -24.95 17.07
CA LEU A 686 -15.42 -25.65 17.00
C LEU A 686 -15.67 -27.16 16.83
N THR A 687 -15.18 -27.73 15.73
CA THR A 687 -15.50 -29.10 15.29
C THR A 687 -14.38 -30.11 15.50
N GLY A 688 -13.17 -29.65 15.79
CA GLY A 688 -12.02 -30.51 16.05
C GLY A 688 -12.16 -31.32 17.33
N THR A 689 -11.47 -32.46 17.37
CA THR A 689 -11.38 -33.32 18.58
C THR A 689 -10.66 -32.62 19.73
N THR A 690 -9.82 -31.63 19.42
CA THR A 690 -9.15 -30.74 20.38
C THR A 690 -9.50 -29.29 20.00
N PRO A 691 -10.70 -28.78 20.39
CA PRO A 691 -11.20 -27.48 19.93
C PRO A 691 -10.24 -26.32 20.16
N PHE A 692 -9.57 -26.32 21.31
CA PHE A 692 -8.51 -25.38 21.67
C PHE A 692 -7.18 -26.14 21.71
N THR A 693 -6.22 -25.78 20.85
CA THR A 693 -4.86 -26.37 20.88
C THR A 693 -4.02 -25.79 22.01
N THR A 694 -4.38 -24.60 22.48
CA THR A 694 -3.91 -23.93 23.69
C THR A 694 -5.11 -23.28 24.37
N ASN A 695 -5.24 -23.47 25.69
CA ASN A 695 -6.32 -22.86 26.46
C ASN A 695 -6.23 -21.34 26.40
N LEU A 696 -7.38 -20.67 26.47
CA LEU A 696 -7.43 -19.23 26.60
C LEU A 696 -6.88 -18.81 27.97
N ALA A 697 -6.14 -17.71 28.00
CA ALA A 697 -5.56 -17.10 29.20
C ALA A 697 -5.98 -15.63 29.31
N SER A 698 -5.50 -14.92 30.34
CA SER A 698 -5.90 -13.53 30.59
C SER A 698 -5.58 -12.56 29.44
N GLY A 699 -4.60 -12.90 28.59
CA GLY A 699 -4.27 -12.17 27.37
C GLY A 699 -5.24 -12.42 26.19
N ASN A 700 -6.23 -13.29 26.35
CA ASN A 700 -7.32 -13.50 25.39
C ASN A 700 -8.56 -12.74 25.87
N VAL A 701 -9.13 -11.92 25.00
CA VAL A 701 -10.31 -11.11 25.33
C VAL A 701 -11.54 -11.69 24.63
N VAL A 702 -12.58 -11.99 25.39
CA VAL A 702 -13.89 -12.37 24.87
C VAL A 702 -14.84 -11.20 25.09
N GLN A 703 -15.22 -10.54 24.00
CA GLN A 703 -16.14 -9.41 23.98
C GLN A 703 -17.57 -9.91 23.72
N LEU A 704 -18.48 -9.55 24.60
CA LEU A 704 -19.89 -9.91 24.53
C LEU A 704 -20.70 -8.64 24.27
N PHE A 705 -21.21 -8.47 23.06
CA PHE A 705 -22.05 -7.34 22.67
C PHE A 705 -23.52 -7.71 22.87
N VAL A 706 -24.05 -7.33 24.02
CA VAL A 706 -25.43 -7.62 24.41
C VAL A 706 -26.35 -6.54 23.88
N ASN A 707 -27.13 -6.89 22.86
CA ASN A 707 -28.11 -6.01 22.25
C ASN A 707 -29.43 -6.06 23.05
N ALA A 708 -29.38 -5.54 24.27
CA ALA A 708 -30.54 -5.42 25.13
C ALA A 708 -30.69 -3.99 25.63
N ALA A 709 -31.93 -3.50 25.60
CA ALA A 709 -32.25 -2.18 26.11
C ALA A 709 -32.11 -2.09 27.64
N THR A 710 -32.45 -3.18 28.32
CA THR A 710 -32.26 -3.34 29.76
C THR A 710 -31.80 -4.76 30.08
N LEU A 711 -30.92 -4.90 31.08
CA LEU A 711 -30.53 -6.21 31.61
C LEU A 711 -31.36 -6.59 32.83
N ALA A 712 -31.73 -7.87 32.92
CA ALA A 712 -32.41 -8.48 34.07
C ALA A 712 -31.62 -9.65 34.65
N THR A 713 -31.83 -9.95 35.93
CA THR A 713 -31.15 -11.08 36.62
C THR A 713 -31.55 -12.46 36.09
N SER A 714 -32.64 -12.54 35.33
CA SER A 714 -33.10 -13.75 34.65
C SER A 714 -32.46 -13.94 33.28
N ASP A 715 -31.73 -12.96 32.76
CA ASP A 715 -31.24 -13.00 31.38
C ASP A 715 -30.08 -13.98 31.23
N SER A 716 -30.27 -14.91 30.31
CA SER A 716 -29.30 -15.92 29.90
C SER A 716 -29.14 -15.91 28.40
N TYR A 717 -27.94 -15.62 27.90
CA TYR A 717 -27.63 -15.66 26.47
C TYR A 717 -26.90 -16.96 26.15
N GLN A 718 -27.46 -17.77 25.25
CA GLN A 718 -26.77 -18.90 24.66
C GLN A 718 -26.17 -18.46 23.34
N GLY A 719 -24.85 -18.42 23.28
CA GLY A 719 -24.06 -17.84 22.19
C GLY A 719 -22.58 -17.82 22.60
N GLY A 720 -21.67 -17.67 21.66
CA GLY A 720 -20.23 -17.82 21.86
C GLY A 720 -19.70 -19.17 21.41
N PHE A 721 -18.89 -19.84 22.22
CA PHE A 721 -18.25 -21.10 21.83
C PHE A 721 -19.23 -22.29 21.85
N PHE A 722 -19.30 -23.04 20.75
CA PHE A 722 -19.94 -24.35 20.69
C PHE A 722 -18.90 -25.45 20.47
N THR A 723 -18.93 -26.50 21.27
CA THR A 723 -17.98 -27.63 21.23
C THR A 723 -18.69 -28.97 21.42
N SER A 724 -18.06 -30.07 20.98
CA SER A 724 -18.59 -31.43 21.18
C SER A 724 -18.53 -31.92 22.64
N THR A 725 -17.63 -31.34 23.45
CA THR A 725 -17.41 -31.65 24.87
C THR A 725 -17.47 -30.38 25.71
N ASN A 726 -17.64 -30.50 27.03
CA ASN A 726 -17.61 -29.34 27.92
C ASN A 726 -16.18 -28.77 28.00
N GLN A 727 -15.98 -27.56 27.48
CA GLN A 727 -14.67 -26.88 27.41
C GLN A 727 -14.54 -25.71 28.38
N ILE A 728 -15.28 -25.70 29.51
CA ILE A 728 -15.23 -24.60 30.48
C ILE A 728 -13.80 -24.36 31.01
N SER A 729 -13.01 -25.41 31.23
CA SER A 729 -11.61 -25.30 31.67
C SER A 729 -10.71 -24.62 30.63
N ALA A 730 -11.03 -24.73 29.34
CA ALA A 730 -10.25 -24.13 28.26
C ALA A 730 -10.51 -22.63 28.08
N ILE A 731 -11.68 -22.14 28.51
CA ILE A 731 -12.09 -20.72 28.30
C ILE A 731 -12.14 -19.90 29.59
N SER A 732 -12.18 -20.55 30.76
CA SER A 732 -12.40 -19.89 32.06
C SER A 732 -11.37 -18.81 32.44
N ASN A 733 -10.13 -18.91 31.94
CA ASN A 733 -9.07 -17.95 32.26
C ASN A 733 -9.02 -16.76 31.28
N ALA A 734 -9.90 -16.70 30.28
CA ALA A 734 -10.01 -15.56 29.38
C ALA A 734 -10.55 -14.32 30.10
N THR A 735 -10.22 -13.13 29.57
CA THR A 735 -10.80 -11.87 30.04
C THR A 735 -12.13 -11.63 29.33
N TYR A 736 -13.23 -11.70 30.07
CA TYR A 736 -14.57 -11.42 29.55
C TYR A 736 -14.93 -9.94 29.71
N THR A 737 -15.27 -9.28 28.61
CA THR A 737 -15.73 -7.88 28.61
C THR A 737 -17.14 -7.83 28.02
N THR A 738 -18.10 -7.39 28.82
CA THR A 738 -19.48 -7.21 28.36
C THR A 738 -19.72 -5.75 27.99
N TYR A 739 -20.33 -5.57 26.82
CA TYR A 739 -20.88 -4.31 26.34
C TYR A 739 -22.39 -4.44 26.21
N VAL A 740 -23.15 -3.46 26.67
CA VAL A 740 -24.62 -3.49 26.72
C VAL A 740 -25.15 -2.29 25.94
N LEU A 741 -26.09 -2.52 25.03
CA LEU A 741 -26.66 -1.46 24.20
C LEU A 741 -27.35 -0.40 25.07
N GLY A 742 -28.13 -0.83 26.06
CA GLY A 742 -28.83 0.08 26.96
C GLY A 742 -29.84 0.96 26.20
N ASP A 743 -29.77 2.27 26.38
CA ASP A 743 -30.60 3.22 25.64
C ASP A 743 -30.14 3.47 24.19
N GLY A 744 -29.09 2.79 23.72
CA GLY A 744 -28.50 2.98 22.40
C GLY A 744 -27.64 4.24 22.28
N LEU A 745 -27.34 4.91 23.40
CA LEU A 745 -26.49 6.10 23.47
C LEU A 745 -25.16 5.84 24.20
N GLY A 746 -24.76 4.57 24.29
CA GLY A 746 -23.49 4.19 24.91
C GLY A 746 -22.30 4.93 24.28
N THR A 747 -21.34 5.37 25.08
CA THR A 747 -20.19 6.15 24.59
C THR A 747 -18.88 5.39 24.60
N ASP A 748 -18.89 4.12 25.01
CA ASP A 748 -17.65 3.40 25.31
C ASP A 748 -17.07 2.69 24.09
N ILE A 749 -17.92 2.13 23.23
CA ILE A 749 -17.48 1.47 22.00
C ILE A 749 -18.58 1.50 20.93
N GLU A 750 -18.17 1.65 19.66
CA GLU A 750 -19.01 1.40 18.50
C GLU A 750 -18.73 -0.02 17.97
N HIS A 751 -19.79 -0.79 17.73
CA HIS A 751 -19.74 -2.11 17.12
C HIS A 751 -20.92 -2.29 16.17
N SER A 752 -20.66 -2.69 14.94
CA SER A 752 -21.70 -2.93 13.91
C SER A 752 -22.66 -1.74 13.71
N GLY A 753 -22.15 -0.50 13.85
CA GLY A 753 -22.92 0.74 13.73
C GLY A 753 -23.80 1.09 14.94
N LEU A 754 -23.72 0.31 16.02
CA LEU A 754 -24.38 0.55 17.29
C LEU A 754 -23.36 0.94 18.35
N THR A 755 -23.78 1.75 19.32
CA THR A 755 -22.89 2.26 20.37
C THR A 755 -23.29 1.73 21.75
N TYR A 756 -22.34 1.17 22.48
CA TYR A 756 -22.57 0.39 23.69
C TYR A 756 -21.90 1.01 24.93
N TYR A 757 -22.47 0.73 26.10
CA TYR A 757 -21.81 0.92 27.39
C TYR A 757 -20.97 -0.32 27.74
N THR A 758 -19.82 -0.14 28.35
CA THR A 758 -19.20 -1.17 29.20
C THR A 758 -20.19 -1.56 30.29
N LEU A 759 -20.14 -2.80 30.76
CA LEU A 759 -21.02 -3.23 31.85
C LEU A 759 -20.87 -2.38 33.13
N ALA A 760 -19.67 -1.88 33.39
CA ALA A 760 -19.42 -0.99 34.54
C ALA A 760 -20.15 0.36 34.38
N HIS A 761 -20.07 0.99 33.20
CA HIS A 761 -20.80 2.22 32.94
C HIS A 761 -22.31 2.00 32.86
N TYR A 762 -22.76 0.87 32.28
CA TYR A 762 -24.16 0.47 32.29
C TYR A 762 -24.69 0.38 33.73
N ASN A 763 -23.96 -0.32 34.60
CA ASN A 763 -24.28 -0.45 36.03
C ASN A 763 -24.38 0.91 36.73
N ALA A 764 -23.42 1.81 36.47
CA ALA A 764 -23.44 3.14 37.05
C ALA A 764 -24.63 3.99 36.56
N ALA A 765 -24.87 3.99 35.24
CA ALA A 765 -25.94 4.76 34.62
C ALA A 765 -27.34 4.27 35.03
N HIS A 766 -27.49 2.97 35.27
CA HIS A 766 -28.77 2.34 35.59
C HIS A 766 -28.92 1.98 37.07
N SER A 767 -27.94 2.34 37.91
CA SER A 767 -27.92 2.00 39.36
C SER A 767 -28.07 0.50 39.63
N THR A 768 -27.40 -0.33 38.84
CA THR A 768 -27.39 -1.80 38.97
C THR A 768 -25.98 -2.30 39.30
N THR A 769 -25.83 -3.60 39.58
CA THR A 769 -24.55 -4.22 39.97
C THR A 769 -24.31 -5.52 39.18
N PHE A 770 -24.76 -5.62 37.94
CA PHE A 770 -24.65 -6.86 37.18
C PHE A 770 -23.20 -7.31 36.98
N ALA A 771 -22.97 -8.62 37.12
CA ALA A 771 -21.72 -9.30 36.78
C ALA A 771 -22.01 -10.49 35.84
N PRO A 772 -21.17 -10.70 34.81
CA PRO A 772 -21.34 -11.83 33.89
C PRO A 772 -20.84 -13.11 34.56
N THR A 773 -21.59 -14.20 34.39
CA THR A 773 -21.13 -15.55 34.72
C THR A 773 -21.18 -16.40 33.46
N VAL A 774 -20.06 -17.04 33.12
CA VAL A 774 -19.94 -17.89 31.94
C VAL A 774 -19.96 -19.35 32.36
N THR A 775 -20.81 -20.14 31.68
CA THR A 775 -20.93 -21.58 31.86
C THR A 775 -21.01 -22.27 30.50
N MET A 776 -20.76 -23.58 30.47
CA MET A 776 -21.10 -24.42 29.32
C MET A 776 -22.33 -25.25 29.66
N VAL A 777 -23.34 -25.26 28.78
CA VAL A 777 -24.56 -26.06 28.95
C VAL A 777 -24.71 -27.07 27.82
N SER A 778 -25.17 -28.27 28.16
CA SER A 778 -25.47 -29.30 27.16
C SER A 778 -26.65 -28.86 26.30
N THR A 779 -26.52 -28.99 24.98
CA THR A 779 -27.56 -28.67 24.01
C THR A 779 -27.53 -29.64 22.83
N THR A 780 -28.54 -29.56 21.97
CA THR A 780 -28.62 -30.31 20.71
C THR A 780 -28.79 -29.32 19.56
N ALA A 781 -27.85 -29.30 18.62
CA ALA A 781 -27.80 -28.36 17.51
C ALA A 781 -27.82 -29.09 16.15
N SER A 782 -28.59 -28.60 15.17
CA SER A 782 -28.75 -29.27 13.87
C SER A 782 -27.76 -28.81 12.80
N PHE A 783 -27.29 -27.55 12.80
CA PHE A 783 -26.36 -26.99 11.79
C PHE A 783 -26.80 -27.26 10.34
N GLY A 784 -28.11 -27.24 10.07
CA GLY A 784 -28.69 -27.60 8.77
C GLY A 784 -28.73 -29.11 8.45
N GLY A 785 -28.24 -29.97 9.34
CA GLY A 785 -28.23 -31.42 9.23
C GLY A 785 -28.92 -32.13 10.40
N LEU A 786 -28.45 -33.33 10.74
CA LEU A 786 -29.01 -34.12 11.85
C LEU A 786 -28.69 -33.48 13.21
N PRO A 787 -29.62 -33.58 14.20
CA PRO A 787 -29.39 -33.10 15.56
C PRO A 787 -28.10 -33.69 16.15
N THR A 788 -27.18 -32.82 16.55
CA THR A 788 -25.87 -33.16 17.10
C THR A 788 -25.79 -32.72 18.56
N PRO A 789 -25.56 -33.63 19.52
CA PRO A 789 -25.30 -33.27 20.91
C PRO A 789 -24.01 -32.46 21.03
N GLY A 790 -24.00 -31.46 21.91
CA GLY A 790 -22.82 -30.66 22.19
C GLY A 790 -23.00 -29.78 23.43
N TRP A 791 -22.09 -28.83 23.58
CA TRP A 791 -22.05 -27.88 24.68
C TRP A 791 -21.94 -26.47 24.10
N ILE A 792 -22.81 -25.57 24.55
CA ILE A 792 -22.83 -24.16 24.15
C ILE A 792 -22.46 -23.29 25.34
N MET A 793 -21.67 -22.25 25.08
CA MET A 793 -21.41 -21.20 26.04
C MET A 793 -22.71 -20.48 26.39
N ARG A 794 -22.91 -20.27 27.68
CA ARG A 794 -24.04 -19.50 28.22
C ARG A 794 -23.51 -18.45 29.17
N THR A 795 -23.87 -17.20 28.89
CA THR A 795 -23.60 -16.06 29.77
C THR A 795 -24.87 -15.66 30.48
N THR A 796 -24.83 -15.58 31.80
CA THR A 796 -25.92 -15.05 32.62
C THR A 796 -25.48 -13.78 33.34
N TYR A 797 -26.40 -12.85 33.54
CA TYR A 797 -26.16 -11.63 34.30
C TYR A 797 -26.90 -11.72 35.64
N ALA A 798 -26.16 -11.63 36.74
CA ALA A 798 -26.73 -11.58 38.08
C ALA A 798 -26.20 -10.38 38.83
N ALA A 799 -26.95 -9.87 39.81
CA ALA A 799 -26.42 -8.87 40.72
C ALA A 799 -25.16 -9.42 41.38
N ALA A 800 -24.07 -8.67 41.30
CA ALA A 800 -22.82 -9.01 41.95
C ALA A 800 -23.12 -9.23 43.45
N PRO A 801 -22.59 -10.31 44.06
CA PRO A 801 -22.82 -10.57 45.46
C PRO A 801 -22.36 -9.34 46.27
N ALA A 802 -23.15 -8.95 47.27
CA ALA A 802 -22.79 -7.85 48.16
C ALA A 802 -21.40 -8.13 48.76
N ALA A 803 -20.52 -7.13 48.71
CA ALA A 803 -19.16 -7.24 49.23
C ALA A 803 -18.90 -6.15 50.27
N ILE A 804 -18.12 -6.48 51.30
CA ILE A 804 -17.51 -5.51 52.18
C ILE A 804 -16.44 -4.80 51.36
N THR A 805 -16.60 -3.52 51.04
CA THR A 805 -15.60 -2.76 50.28
C THR A 805 -14.90 -1.77 51.19
N ILE A 806 -13.59 -1.95 51.37
CA ILE A 806 -12.74 -1.02 52.12
C ILE A 806 -11.79 -0.32 51.15
N THR A 807 -12.03 0.97 50.92
CA THR A 807 -11.19 1.80 50.06
C THR A 807 -10.22 2.62 50.90
N VAL A 808 -8.93 2.33 50.78
CA VAL A 808 -7.86 3.14 51.38
C VAL A 808 -7.16 3.89 50.25
N GLY A 809 -7.53 5.15 50.02
CA GLY A 809 -7.02 5.93 48.88
C GLY A 809 -5.52 6.19 48.94
N SER A 810 -4.97 6.45 50.14
CA SER A 810 -3.54 6.64 50.40
C SER A 810 -3.24 6.40 51.88
N GLY A 811 -1.95 6.34 52.25
CA GLY A 811 -1.53 6.13 53.65
C GLY A 811 -1.84 4.73 54.17
N THR A 812 -1.98 4.59 55.48
CA THR A 812 -2.25 3.32 56.16
C THR A 812 -3.45 3.45 57.09
N GLN A 813 -4.37 2.50 57.04
CA GLN A 813 -5.53 2.42 57.95
C GLN A 813 -5.71 1.00 58.46
N THR A 814 -6.04 0.82 59.74
CA THR A 814 -6.46 -0.47 60.28
C THR A 814 -7.90 -0.78 59.90
N GLN A 815 -8.29 -2.06 59.93
CA GLN A 815 -9.68 -2.49 59.73
C GLN A 815 -10.67 -1.72 60.64
N THR A 816 -10.29 -1.43 61.89
CA THR A 816 -11.13 -0.66 62.83
C THR A 816 -11.27 0.80 62.41
N GLN A 817 -10.19 1.43 61.93
CA GLN A 817 -10.24 2.80 61.41
C GLN A 817 -11.09 2.90 60.14
N ALA A 818 -11.15 1.83 59.34
CA ALA A 818 -12.04 1.70 58.20
C ALA A 818 -13.50 1.40 58.57
N GLY A 819 -13.85 1.40 59.85
CA GLY A 819 -15.22 1.17 60.34
C GLY A 819 -15.57 -0.29 60.65
N TYR A 820 -14.59 -1.21 60.62
CA TYR A 820 -14.79 -2.64 60.85
C TYR A 820 -13.96 -3.13 62.06
N PRO A 821 -14.53 -3.10 63.29
CA PRO A 821 -13.84 -3.61 64.48
C PRO A 821 -13.33 -5.05 64.29
N THR A 822 -14.16 -5.91 63.70
CA THR A 822 -13.78 -7.23 63.17
C THR A 822 -14.42 -7.45 61.80
N LEU A 823 -13.75 -8.21 60.94
CA LEU A 823 -14.27 -8.71 59.68
C LEU A 823 -14.90 -10.09 59.93
N SER A 824 -16.16 -10.27 59.56
CA SER A 824 -16.91 -11.51 59.86
C SER A 824 -17.99 -11.78 58.81
N GLY A 825 -18.50 -13.00 58.81
CA GLY A 825 -19.55 -13.43 57.88
C GLY A 825 -18.99 -13.97 56.56
N SER A 826 -19.89 -14.18 55.60
CA SER A 826 -19.59 -14.83 54.32
C SER A 826 -19.46 -13.87 53.13
N LEU A 827 -19.72 -12.57 53.31
CA LEU A 827 -19.57 -11.60 52.23
C LEU A 827 -18.09 -11.46 51.83
N PRO A 828 -17.77 -11.39 50.53
CA PRO A 828 -16.41 -11.10 50.10
C PRO A 828 -15.92 -9.75 50.62
N LEU A 829 -14.63 -9.63 50.91
CA LEU A 829 -13.95 -8.38 51.21
C LEU A 829 -13.21 -7.90 49.95
N VAL A 830 -13.43 -6.65 49.54
CA VAL A 830 -12.70 -5.98 48.48
C VAL A 830 -11.84 -4.88 49.09
N LYS A 831 -10.53 -5.01 48.96
CA LYS A 831 -9.57 -3.94 49.25
C LYS A 831 -9.30 -3.15 47.97
N ALA A 832 -9.70 -1.88 47.98
CA ALA A 832 -9.49 -0.91 46.90
C ALA A 832 -8.63 0.29 47.34
N GLY A 833 -8.20 1.12 46.38
CA GLY A 833 -7.36 2.31 46.60
C GLY A 833 -5.87 1.99 46.82
N ALA A 834 -4.99 2.97 46.56
CA ALA A 834 -3.55 2.76 46.52
C ALA A 834 -2.87 2.59 47.91
N GLY A 835 -3.55 2.93 49.00
CA GLY A 835 -3.02 2.84 50.36
C GLY A 835 -3.03 1.42 50.96
N THR A 836 -2.59 1.32 52.21
CA THR A 836 -2.46 0.07 52.97
C THR A 836 -3.63 -0.12 53.93
N LEU A 837 -4.32 -1.25 53.82
CA LEU A 837 -5.26 -1.73 54.84
C LEU A 837 -4.56 -2.74 55.75
N VAL A 838 -4.52 -2.46 57.06
CA VAL A 838 -3.92 -3.33 58.07
C VAL A 838 -5.02 -4.14 58.75
N VAL A 839 -4.91 -5.46 58.68
CA VAL A 839 -5.82 -6.43 59.30
C VAL A 839 -5.16 -6.91 60.59
N ASP A 840 -5.41 -6.18 61.68
CA ASP A 840 -4.69 -6.29 62.96
C ASP A 840 -5.44 -7.06 64.05
N LYS A 841 -6.63 -7.58 63.76
CA LYS A 841 -7.42 -8.42 64.68
C LYS A 841 -7.57 -9.83 64.13
N ALA A 842 -7.92 -10.77 65.03
CA ALA A 842 -8.41 -12.07 64.61
C ALA A 842 -9.82 -11.91 64.02
N ASN A 843 -10.03 -12.42 62.80
CA ASN A 843 -11.28 -12.26 62.07
C ASN A 843 -11.90 -13.62 61.73
N THR A 844 -13.23 -13.66 61.65
CA THR A 844 -14.01 -14.87 61.33
C THR A 844 -14.64 -14.80 59.93
N LEU A 845 -14.10 -13.95 59.06
CA LEU A 845 -14.53 -13.80 57.68
C LEU A 845 -14.28 -15.11 56.90
N THR A 846 -15.34 -15.68 56.33
CA THR A 846 -15.26 -16.86 55.44
C THR A 846 -15.38 -16.48 53.97
N GLY A 847 -15.92 -15.29 53.66
CA GLY A 847 -15.92 -14.74 52.31
C GLY A 847 -14.50 -14.49 51.79
N SER A 848 -14.30 -14.55 50.48
CA SER A 848 -12.98 -14.30 49.86
C SER A 848 -12.55 -12.84 50.01
N THR A 849 -11.24 -12.61 50.11
CA THR A 849 -10.65 -11.27 50.18
C THR A 849 -9.92 -10.95 48.88
N ALA A 850 -10.48 -10.08 48.04
CA ALA A 850 -9.85 -9.59 46.82
C ALA A 850 -9.05 -8.31 47.09
N VAL A 851 -7.79 -8.27 46.64
CA VAL A 851 -6.93 -7.07 46.71
C VAL A 851 -6.81 -6.50 45.30
N GLN A 852 -7.62 -5.49 44.99
CA GLN A 852 -7.67 -4.86 43.65
C GLN A 852 -6.54 -3.86 43.43
N SER A 853 -6.14 -3.14 44.48
CA SER A 853 -5.06 -2.15 44.40
C SER A 853 -4.47 -1.84 45.77
N GLY A 854 -3.24 -1.35 45.79
CA GLY A 854 -2.51 -0.99 47.00
C GLY A 854 -2.12 -2.23 47.82
N ARG A 855 -2.03 -2.06 49.14
CA ARG A 855 -1.51 -3.10 50.04
C ARG A 855 -2.56 -3.59 51.03
N LEU A 856 -2.65 -4.91 51.23
CA LEU A 856 -3.32 -5.55 52.36
C LEU A 856 -2.22 -6.10 53.28
N GLN A 857 -2.09 -5.56 54.49
CA GLN A 857 -1.11 -6.02 55.47
C GLN A 857 -1.77 -6.89 56.53
N LEU A 858 -1.36 -8.15 56.63
CA LEU A 858 -1.72 -9.05 57.71
C LEU A 858 -0.86 -8.71 58.93
N ALA A 859 -1.49 -8.40 60.07
CA ALA A 859 -0.83 -7.98 61.29
C ALA A 859 -1.24 -8.80 62.52
N ASN A 860 -1.94 -9.93 62.30
CA ASN A 860 -2.37 -10.86 63.33
C ASN A 860 -2.28 -12.30 62.79
N GLY A 861 -1.92 -13.28 63.64
CA GLY A 861 -1.76 -14.68 63.23
C GLY A 861 -3.05 -15.36 62.75
N SER A 862 -4.21 -14.77 63.03
CA SER A 862 -5.51 -15.18 62.51
C SER A 862 -6.23 -14.03 61.80
N ALA A 863 -5.47 -13.14 61.15
CA ALA A 863 -6.00 -11.98 60.42
C ALA A 863 -7.06 -12.37 59.39
N LEU A 864 -6.87 -13.47 58.66
CA LEU A 864 -7.79 -13.99 57.64
C LEU A 864 -7.84 -15.53 57.65
N GLY A 865 -7.84 -16.13 58.85
CA GLY A 865 -7.68 -17.58 59.06
C GLY A 865 -8.73 -18.47 58.37
N SER A 866 -9.88 -17.93 57.98
CA SER A 866 -10.93 -18.66 57.24
C SER A 866 -11.27 -18.04 55.88
N SER A 867 -10.56 -16.99 55.46
CA SER A 867 -10.81 -16.28 54.20
C SER A 867 -9.78 -16.66 53.14
N ARG A 868 -10.25 -16.85 51.89
CA ARG A 868 -9.38 -17.04 50.73
C ARG A 868 -8.93 -15.70 50.16
N ILE A 869 -7.62 -15.46 50.09
CA ILE A 869 -7.04 -14.20 49.59
C ILE A 869 -6.76 -14.29 48.08
N VAL A 870 -7.14 -13.25 47.33
CA VAL A 870 -6.99 -13.13 45.87
C VAL A 870 -6.31 -11.80 45.51
N PRO A 871 -4.97 -11.76 45.41
CA PRO A 871 -4.24 -10.58 44.94
C PRO A 871 -4.40 -10.42 43.41
N LEU A 872 -5.08 -9.35 42.98
CA LEU A 872 -5.28 -9.00 41.57
C LEU A 872 -4.16 -8.05 41.09
N SER A 873 -4.12 -7.78 39.79
CA SER A 873 -3.14 -6.85 39.20
C SER A 873 -3.16 -5.47 39.87
N GLY A 874 -2.01 -5.02 40.36
CA GLY A 874 -1.86 -3.77 41.13
C GLY A 874 -2.12 -3.90 42.64
N GLY A 875 -2.52 -5.07 43.12
CA GLY A 875 -2.70 -5.39 44.54
C GLY A 875 -1.54 -6.21 45.12
N ALA A 876 -1.15 -5.90 46.36
CA ALA A 876 -0.12 -6.60 47.11
C ALA A 876 -0.63 -7.06 48.49
N VAL A 877 -0.31 -8.29 48.88
CA VAL A 877 -0.50 -8.81 50.24
C VAL A 877 0.85 -8.79 50.94
N THR A 878 0.90 -8.32 52.19
CA THR A 878 2.12 -8.30 52.99
C THR A 878 1.90 -8.72 54.41
N LEU A 879 2.97 -9.11 55.08
CA LEU A 879 2.98 -9.44 56.50
C LEU A 879 3.63 -8.31 57.29
N THR A 880 3.23 -8.18 58.56
CA THR A 880 4.03 -7.44 59.55
C THR A 880 5.32 -8.24 59.82
N PRO A 881 6.48 -7.58 60.05
CA PRO A 881 7.74 -8.30 60.22
C PRO A 881 7.69 -9.42 61.26
N GLY A 882 8.20 -10.60 60.91
CA GLY A 882 8.25 -11.81 61.74
C GLY A 882 6.90 -12.48 62.00
N LEU A 883 5.80 -12.04 61.35
CA LEU A 883 4.49 -12.62 61.57
C LEU A 883 4.42 -14.06 61.04
N GLN A 884 3.94 -14.98 61.87
CA GLN A 884 3.44 -16.28 61.45
C GLN A 884 1.91 -16.22 61.44
N THR A 885 1.28 -16.53 60.30
CA THR A 885 -0.17 -16.43 60.14
C THR A 885 -0.74 -17.61 59.37
N SER A 886 -1.99 -17.96 59.66
CA SER A 886 -2.77 -18.88 58.83
C SER A 886 -3.82 -18.13 58.02
N VAL A 887 -4.09 -18.60 56.80
CA VAL A 887 -5.14 -18.08 55.92
C VAL A 887 -6.03 -19.21 55.42
N GLY A 888 -7.32 -18.94 55.20
CA GLY A 888 -8.29 -19.95 54.76
C GLY A 888 -7.99 -20.50 53.36
N GLY A 889 -7.38 -19.66 52.51
CA GLY A 889 -6.84 -20.05 51.20
C GLY A 889 -6.07 -18.91 50.53
N LEU A 890 -5.36 -19.20 49.44
CA LEU A 890 -4.58 -18.20 48.70
C LEU A 890 -4.62 -18.46 47.19
N ALA A 891 -4.77 -17.39 46.39
CA ALA A 891 -4.74 -17.41 44.93
C ALA A 891 -3.55 -16.58 44.40
N PRO A 892 -2.31 -17.01 44.65
CA PRO A 892 -1.14 -16.14 44.43
C PRO A 892 -0.88 -15.82 42.94
N ASN A 893 -1.45 -16.62 42.03
CA ASN A 893 -1.30 -16.46 40.57
C ASN A 893 -2.43 -15.62 39.93
N ALA A 894 -3.24 -14.91 40.72
CA ALA A 894 -4.34 -14.07 40.21
C ALA A 894 -3.89 -12.70 39.63
N GLY A 895 -2.58 -12.47 39.52
CA GLY A 895 -1.98 -11.31 38.87
C GLY A 895 -1.43 -10.24 39.81
N GLY A 896 -1.56 -10.41 41.14
CA GLY A 896 -0.95 -9.54 42.15
C GLY A 896 0.20 -10.21 42.91
N LEU A 897 0.75 -9.50 43.91
CA LEU A 897 1.93 -9.92 44.67
C LEU A 897 1.58 -10.37 46.09
N VAL A 898 2.25 -11.40 46.58
CA VAL A 898 2.27 -11.80 48.00
C VAL A 898 3.71 -11.69 48.48
N ASP A 899 4.01 -10.68 49.30
CA ASP A 899 5.34 -10.47 49.86
C ASP A 899 5.35 -10.90 51.33
N VAL A 900 6.02 -12.01 51.60
CA VAL A 900 6.09 -12.65 52.92
C VAL A 900 7.02 -11.90 53.89
N GLY A 901 7.86 -10.97 53.39
CA GLY A 901 8.89 -10.32 54.20
C GLY A 901 9.79 -11.37 54.88
N ASN A 902 9.96 -11.27 56.20
CA ASN A 902 10.60 -12.31 57.03
C ASN A 902 9.59 -13.16 57.83
N GLY A 903 8.34 -13.28 57.35
CA GLY A 903 7.27 -14.01 58.02
C GLY A 903 7.06 -15.44 57.49
N MET A 904 5.93 -16.02 57.88
CA MET A 904 5.48 -17.35 57.49
C MET A 904 3.96 -17.34 57.27
N VAL A 905 3.50 -18.02 56.21
CA VAL A 905 2.08 -18.21 55.91
C VAL A 905 1.77 -19.68 55.75
N THR A 906 0.81 -20.17 56.54
CA THR A 906 0.17 -21.46 56.30
C THR A 906 -1.18 -21.26 55.61
N VAL A 907 -1.33 -21.85 54.43
CA VAL A 907 -2.56 -21.82 53.63
C VAL A 907 -3.35 -23.09 53.92
N ALA A 908 -4.47 -22.94 54.64
CA ALA A 908 -5.23 -24.07 55.14
C ALA A 908 -5.87 -24.93 54.03
N SER A 909 -6.23 -24.33 52.89
CA SER A 909 -6.82 -25.04 51.75
C SER A 909 -6.77 -24.25 50.44
N GLY A 910 -7.00 -24.90 49.31
CA GLY A 910 -7.27 -24.22 48.03
C GLY A 910 -6.04 -23.71 47.26
N LEU A 911 -4.83 -24.09 47.68
CA LEU A 911 -3.57 -23.92 46.94
C LEU A 911 -2.83 -25.28 46.94
N SER A 912 -2.54 -25.83 45.76
CA SER A 912 -1.73 -27.05 45.66
C SER A 912 -0.24 -26.75 45.82
N ALA A 913 0.55 -27.76 46.23
CA ALA A 913 2.01 -27.65 46.29
C ALA A 913 2.61 -27.15 44.96
N THR A 914 2.21 -27.73 43.83
CA THR A 914 2.64 -27.28 42.49
C THR A 914 2.26 -25.83 42.21
N GLY A 915 1.05 -25.41 42.59
CA GLY A 915 0.58 -24.03 42.41
C GLY A 915 1.33 -23.02 43.28
N MET A 916 1.75 -23.43 44.48
CA MET A 916 2.59 -22.66 45.39
C MET A 916 4.01 -22.48 44.83
N VAL A 917 4.66 -23.57 44.39
CA VAL A 917 6.01 -23.52 43.81
C VAL A 917 6.01 -22.66 42.54
N THR A 918 5.01 -22.80 41.68
CA THR A 918 4.85 -21.94 40.50
C THR A 918 4.81 -20.45 40.89
N ALA A 919 4.10 -20.11 41.97
CA ALA A 919 4.01 -18.74 42.44
C ALA A 919 5.31 -18.23 43.05
N ILE A 920 6.05 -19.07 43.77
CA ILE A 920 7.37 -18.74 44.35
C ILE A 920 8.38 -18.48 43.23
N VAL A 921 8.50 -19.38 42.25
CA VAL A 921 9.39 -19.20 41.09
C VAL A 921 9.03 -17.94 40.30
N THR A 922 7.73 -17.67 40.14
CA THR A 922 7.27 -16.43 39.49
C THR A 922 7.68 -15.17 40.26
N GLY A 923 7.58 -15.18 41.59
CA GLY A 923 7.98 -14.04 42.43
C GLY A 923 9.51 -13.90 42.58
N MET A 924 10.26 -14.99 42.42
CA MET A 924 11.72 -14.99 42.40
C MET A 924 12.28 -14.24 41.19
N GLY A 925 11.58 -14.29 40.04
CA GLY A 925 11.97 -13.58 38.82
C GLY A 925 13.30 -14.10 38.26
N ASP A 926 14.32 -13.24 38.21
CA ASP A 926 15.66 -13.58 37.73
C ASP A 926 16.59 -14.21 38.79
N GLY A 927 16.03 -14.59 39.95
CA GLY A 927 16.80 -15.03 41.13
C GLY A 927 16.94 -13.94 42.20
N SER A 928 16.63 -12.69 41.88
CA SER A 928 16.78 -11.55 42.81
C SER A 928 15.50 -11.18 43.57
N TRP A 929 14.44 -11.99 43.48
CA TRP A 929 13.12 -11.73 44.10
C TRP A 929 12.43 -10.45 43.60
N ASN A 930 12.67 -10.10 42.33
CA ASN A 930 12.14 -8.91 41.68
C ASN A 930 10.83 -9.14 40.90
N GLY A 931 10.21 -10.32 41.03
CA GLY A 931 8.94 -10.63 40.38
C GLY A 931 7.83 -9.67 40.80
N THR A 932 7.07 -9.16 39.83
CA THR A 932 5.97 -8.20 40.07
C THR A 932 4.64 -8.88 40.43
N ILE A 933 4.58 -10.21 40.36
CA ILE A 933 3.42 -11.07 40.69
C ILE A 933 3.93 -12.35 41.35
N GLY A 934 3.03 -13.11 42.01
CA GLY A 934 3.40 -14.38 42.67
C GLY A 934 3.79 -14.20 44.13
N ILE A 935 4.56 -15.15 44.68
CA ILE A 935 5.05 -15.13 46.08
C ILE A 935 6.51 -14.68 46.08
N THR A 936 6.80 -13.59 46.80
CA THR A 936 8.15 -13.03 46.96
C THR A 936 8.49 -12.80 48.42
N SER A 937 9.75 -12.43 48.68
CA SER A 937 10.19 -11.86 49.95
C SER A 937 11.05 -10.64 49.70
N SER A 938 10.55 -9.46 50.10
CA SER A 938 11.32 -8.22 50.07
C SER A 938 12.55 -8.26 50.98
N VAL A 939 12.52 -9.08 52.05
CA VAL A 939 13.67 -9.28 52.93
C VAL A 939 14.71 -10.19 52.28
N ALA A 940 14.29 -11.26 51.58
CA ALA A 940 15.20 -12.11 50.81
C ALA A 940 15.88 -11.32 49.68
N ALA A 941 15.13 -10.47 48.96
CA ALA A 941 15.68 -9.56 47.95
C ALA A 941 16.81 -8.67 48.51
N SER A 942 16.69 -8.24 49.77
CA SER A 942 17.68 -7.40 50.45
C SER A 942 18.84 -8.16 51.10
N SER A 943 18.81 -9.51 51.08
CA SER A 943 19.81 -10.36 51.76
C SER A 943 21.11 -10.56 51.00
N GLY A 944 21.19 -10.12 49.73
CA GLY A 944 22.38 -10.33 48.89
C GLY A 944 22.52 -11.75 48.30
N GLY A 945 21.46 -12.58 48.39
CA GLY A 945 21.43 -13.95 47.86
C GLY A 945 21.43 -15.04 48.95
N ASP A 946 21.63 -14.66 50.21
CA ASP A 946 21.76 -15.60 51.32
C ASP A 946 20.41 -16.17 51.82
N ARG A 947 19.29 -15.61 51.37
CA ARG A 947 17.94 -15.96 51.82
C ARG A 947 16.97 -16.15 50.66
N THR A 948 15.89 -16.87 50.94
CA THR A 948 14.95 -17.40 49.95
C THR A 948 13.56 -17.58 50.57
N VAL A 949 12.62 -18.20 49.85
CA VAL A 949 11.28 -18.56 50.34
C VAL A 949 11.10 -20.08 50.35
N GLY A 950 11.29 -20.69 51.50
CA GLY A 950 11.10 -22.14 51.67
C GLY A 950 9.62 -22.52 51.72
N TRP A 951 9.31 -23.79 51.48
CA TRP A 951 7.94 -24.27 51.45
C TRP A 951 7.75 -25.69 52.00
N LEU A 952 6.53 -26.03 52.42
CA LEU A 952 6.14 -27.36 52.90
C LEU A 952 4.78 -27.76 52.33
N ASP A 953 4.66 -29.02 51.93
CA ASP A 953 3.38 -29.72 51.85
C ASP A 953 3.17 -30.46 53.17
N ASN A 954 2.15 -30.07 53.94
CA ASN A 954 1.91 -30.63 55.27
C ASN A 954 1.18 -31.98 55.21
N GLY A 955 0.78 -32.45 54.02
CA GLY A 955 0.16 -33.75 53.81
C GLY A 955 -1.32 -33.86 54.21
N ASP A 956 -1.89 -32.81 54.80
CA ASP A 956 -3.32 -32.71 55.16
C ASP A 956 -4.13 -31.84 54.17
N GLY A 957 -3.50 -31.43 53.07
CA GLY A 957 -4.06 -30.51 52.07
C GLY A 957 -3.75 -29.03 52.33
N SER A 958 -3.07 -28.71 53.42
CA SER A 958 -2.49 -27.38 53.66
C SER A 958 -1.05 -27.30 53.17
N VAL A 959 -0.62 -26.08 52.80
CA VAL A 959 0.75 -25.79 52.39
C VAL A 959 1.30 -24.60 53.18
N THR A 960 2.58 -24.61 53.48
CA THR A 960 3.26 -23.52 54.20
C THR A 960 4.36 -22.94 53.33
N PHE A 961 4.52 -21.61 53.34
CA PHE A 961 5.71 -20.96 52.79
C PHE A 961 6.21 -19.88 53.76
N ALA A 962 7.52 -19.71 53.82
CA ALA A 962 8.16 -18.82 54.77
C ALA A 962 9.42 -18.20 54.19
N PHE A 963 9.80 -17.05 54.72
CA PHE A 963 11.18 -16.61 54.63
C PHE A 963 12.10 -17.70 55.20
N ALA A 964 13.08 -18.11 54.42
CA ALA A 964 13.96 -19.21 54.76
C ALA A 964 15.40 -18.98 54.27
N ALA A 965 16.30 -19.88 54.65
CA ALA A 965 17.57 -20.11 53.99
C ALA A 965 17.55 -21.48 53.30
N ALA A 966 18.29 -21.63 52.19
CA ALA A 966 18.52 -22.95 51.61
C ALA A 966 19.12 -23.86 52.69
N GLY A 967 18.52 -25.01 52.97
CA GLY A 967 18.93 -25.84 54.10
C GLY A 967 18.03 -25.83 55.32
N ASP A 968 17.11 -24.90 55.46
CA ASP A 968 16.07 -24.97 56.50
C ASP A 968 14.89 -25.78 55.95
N THR A 969 14.95 -27.09 56.09
CA THR A 969 14.02 -28.04 55.47
C THR A 969 12.66 -28.08 56.16
N ASN A 970 12.58 -27.66 57.42
CA ASN A 970 11.37 -27.74 58.25
C ASN A 970 10.75 -26.35 58.53
N LEU A 971 11.37 -25.27 58.04
CA LEU A 971 10.98 -23.87 58.18
C LEU A 971 10.95 -23.37 59.64
N ASP A 972 11.79 -23.90 60.52
CA ASP A 972 11.88 -23.47 61.92
C ASP A 972 12.84 -22.29 62.16
N TRP A 973 13.40 -21.75 61.07
CA TRP A 973 14.39 -20.67 61.04
C TRP A 973 15.73 -21.02 61.66
N GLN A 974 16.04 -22.30 61.79
CA GLN A 974 17.36 -22.82 62.08
C GLN A 974 17.81 -23.69 60.90
N VAL A 975 19.12 -23.90 60.83
CA VAL A 975 19.70 -24.88 59.92
C VAL A 975 20.52 -25.79 60.81
N ASP A 976 20.01 -26.98 61.14
CA ASP A 976 20.62 -27.87 62.13
C ASP A 976 20.68 -29.34 61.65
N ILE A 977 21.03 -30.23 62.57
CA ILE A 977 21.17 -31.66 62.27
C ILE A 977 19.87 -32.31 61.77
N ILE A 978 18.70 -31.79 62.14
CA ILE A 978 17.40 -32.26 61.68
C ILE A 978 17.26 -31.95 60.19
N ASP A 979 17.72 -30.79 59.74
CA ASP A 979 17.68 -30.43 58.33
C ASP A 979 18.62 -31.25 57.46
N ALA A 980 19.86 -31.43 57.95
CA ALA A 980 20.81 -32.31 57.29
C ALA A 980 20.28 -33.76 57.22
N ALA A 981 19.57 -34.21 58.27
CA ALA A 981 18.94 -35.52 58.28
C ALA A 981 17.82 -35.61 57.22
N ASN A 982 16.97 -34.58 57.08
CA ASN A 982 15.91 -34.55 56.07
C ASN A 982 16.47 -34.55 54.63
N PHE A 983 17.50 -33.74 54.37
CA PHE A 983 18.23 -33.71 53.10
C PHE A 983 18.78 -35.09 52.69
N LEU A 984 19.27 -35.87 53.67
CA LEU A 984 19.85 -37.19 53.42
C LEU A 984 18.80 -38.33 53.42
N ALA A 985 17.76 -38.23 54.24
CA ALA A 985 16.79 -39.30 54.49
C ALA A 985 15.96 -39.65 53.26
N GLY A 986 15.71 -38.67 52.37
CA GLY A 986 14.95 -38.88 51.14
C GLY A 986 15.70 -39.66 50.05
N GLY A 987 17.02 -39.80 50.15
CA GLY A 987 17.86 -40.44 49.13
C GLY A 987 17.76 -39.79 47.75
N LYS A 988 17.37 -38.51 47.68
CA LYS A 988 17.04 -37.80 46.43
C LYS A 988 18.25 -37.24 45.71
N PHE A 989 19.37 -37.05 46.40
CA PHE A 989 20.59 -36.48 45.84
C PHE A 989 21.08 -37.24 44.61
N ASP A 990 21.16 -36.55 43.48
CA ASP A 990 21.58 -37.05 42.16
C ASP A 990 20.77 -38.26 41.66
N SER A 991 19.54 -38.44 42.17
CA SER A 991 18.67 -39.57 41.84
C SER A 991 17.79 -39.35 40.59
N GLY A 992 17.62 -38.09 40.18
CA GLY A 992 16.66 -37.67 39.15
C GLY A 992 15.18 -37.86 39.53
N SER A 993 14.88 -38.24 40.78
CA SER A 993 13.52 -38.36 41.28
C SER A 993 12.98 -37.00 41.72
N PRO A 994 11.66 -36.74 41.55
CA PRO A 994 11.04 -35.51 42.03
C PRO A 994 11.29 -35.31 43.52
N ALA A 995 11.65 -34.08 43.90
CA ALA A 995 11.90 -33.70 45.28
C ALA A 995 11.11 -32.45 45.66
N SER A 996 10.87 -32.31 46.96
CA SER A 996 10.31 -31.11 47.58
C SER A 996 11.38 -30.36 48.38
N TRP A 997 11.04 -29.18 48.87
CA TRP A 997 11.91 -28.39 49.73
C TRP A 997 12.37 -29.14 50.99
N ASN A 998 11.47 -29.91 51.63
CA ASN A 998 11.83 -30.68 52.83
C ASN A 998 12.79 -31.85 52.52
N GLU A 999 12.86 -32.27 51.25
CA GLU A 999 13.75 -33.32 50.75
C GLU A 999 15.06 -32.75 50.20
N GLY A 1000 15.18 -31.43 50.10
CA GLY A 1000 16.42 -30.75 49.71
C GLY A 1000 16.43 -30.02 48.37
N ASP A 1001 15.29 -29.84 47.70
CA ASP A 1001 15.20 -29.00 46.48
C ASP A 1001 15.15 -27.51 46.88
N PHE A 1002 16.32 -26.87 46.91
CA PHE A 1002 16.47 -25.47 47.32
C PHE A 1002 16.53 -24.52 46.12
N THR A 1003 16.74 -25.05 44.91
CA THR A 1003 16.82 -24.31 43.66
C THR A 1003 15.53 -24.33 42.83
N TYR A 1004 14.51 -25.07 43.27
CA TYR A 1004 13.17 -25.19 42.70
C TYR A 1004 13.14 -25.80 41.29
N ASP A 1005 14.15 -26.59 40.94
CA ASP A 1005 14.23 -27.27 39.65
C ASP A 1005 13.52 -28.65 39.66
N GLY A 1006 13.02 -29.06 40.82
CA GLY A 1006 12.22 -30.27 41.04
C GLY A 1006 13.05 -31.51 41.34
N VAL A 1007 14.38 -31.41 41.44
CA VAL A 1007 15.28 -32.50 41.82
C VAL A 1007 16.22 -32.05 42.94
N VAL A 1008 17.01 -32.97 43.48
CA VAL A 1008 18.11 -32.63 44.39
C VAL A 1008 19.42 -32.98 43.72
N ASP A 1009 20.27 -31.99 43.47
CA ASP A 1009 21.57 -32.19 42.84
C ASP A 1009 22.71 -31.44 43.59
N ILE A 1010 23.87 -31.32 42.93
CA ILE A 1010 25.04 -30.66 43.52
C ILE A 1010 24.82 -29.17 43.78
N LEU A 1011 23.93 -28.50 43.05
CA LEU A 1011 23.59 -27.10 43.23
C LEU A 1011 22.76 -26.89 44.49
N ASP A 1012 21.87 -27.82 44.84
CA ASP A 1012 21.15 -27.77 46.12
C ASP A 1012 22.08 -28.03 47.30
N ALA A 1013 22.95 -29.04 47.19
CA ALA A 1013 23.96 -29.31 48.22
C ALA A 1013 24.93 -28.12 48.39
N ALA A 1014 25.32 -27.46 47.29
CA ALA A 1014 26.14 -26.26 47.35
C ALA A 1014 25.38 -25.09 48.02
N SER A 1015 24.09 -24.93 47.73
CA SER A 1015 23.24 -23.92 48.37
C SER A 1015 23.09 -24.17 49.88
N PHE A 1016 22.97 -25.44 50.27
CA PHE A 1016 22.91 -25.83 51.68
C PHE A 1016 24.20 -25.50 52.44
N LEU A 1017 25.37 -25.81 51.85
CA LEU A 1017 26.66 -25.65 52.51
C LEU A 1017 27.20 -24.21 52.46
N SER A 1018 26.84 -23.44 51.43
CA SER A 1018 27.38 -22.09 51.21
C SER A 1018 26.74 -21.01 52.09
N ASN A 1019 25.60 -21.29 52.71
CA ASN A 1019 24.88 -20.32 53.55
C ASN A 1019 25.57 -20.04 54.90
N GLY A 1020 26.49 -20.90 55.35
CA GLY A 1020 27.21 -20.78 56.63
C GLY A 1020 26.34 -20.87 57.90
N LEU A 1021 25.13 -21.43 57.81
CA LEU A 1021 24.13 -21.42 58.89
C LEU A 1021 24.02 -22.72 59.69
N PHE A 1022 24.69 -23.79 59.28
CA PHE A 1022 24.60 -25.08 59.97
C PHE A 1022 25.04 -24.96 61.44
N ASP A 1023 24.14 -25.30 62.38
CA ASP A 1023 24.29 -25.15 63.83
C ASP A 1023 24.62 -23.71 64.29
N ALA A 1024 24.36 -22.68 63.47
CA ALA A 1024 24.62 -21.27 63.80
C ALA A 1024 23.52 -20.62 64.69
N GLY A 1025 22.45 -21.37 64.99
CA GLY A 1025 21.26 -20.87 65.69
C GLY A 1025 20.28 -20.15 64.77
N ALA A 1026 19.23 -19.56 65.35
CA ALA A 1026 18.13 -18.97 64.59
C ALA A 1026 18.58 -17.77 63.75
N TYR A 1027 18.38 -17.85 62.44
CA TYR A 1027 18.78 -16.79 61.49
C TYR A 1027 17.69 -15.75 61.26
N ASN A 1028 16.47 -15.97 61.77
CA ASN A 1028 15.36 -15.01 61.79
C ASN A 1028 15.02 -14.65 63.24
N ALA A 1029 15.71 -13.65 63.80
CA ALA A 1029 15.52 -13.23 65.19
C ALA A 1029 14.21 -12.44 65.39
N ALA A 1030 13.52 -12.69 66.51
CA ALA A 1030 12.29 -11.97 66.86
C ALA A 1030 12.54 -10.45 67.07
N PRO A 1031 11.58 -9.56 66.73
CA PRO A 1031 11.73 -8.13 66.94
C PRO A 1031 11.89 -7.81 68.45
N GLY A 1032 13.12 -7.45 68.87
CA GLY A 1032 13.43 -7.03 70.25
C GLY A 1032 14.29 -7.99 71.08
N GLY A 1033 14.78 -9.11 70.53
CA GLY A 1033 15.76 -9.98 71.20
C GLY A 1033 17.20 -9.49 70.97
N ALA A 1034 17.93 -9.14 72.04
CA ALA A 1034 19.34 -8.78 71.97
C ALA A 1034 20.20 -9.99 71.53
N SER A 1035 21.06 -9.79 70.51
CA SER A 1035 22.09 -10.75 70.11
C SER A 1035 23.05 -11.05 71.27
N THR A 1036 23.01 -12.29 71.74
CA THR A 1036 24.11 -12.98 72.42
C THR A 1036 24.21 -14.32 71.69
N VAL A 1037 25.25 -14.69 70.97
CA VAL A 1037 26.67 -14.77 71.34
C VAL A 1037 27.48 -14.72 70.04
N ALA A 1038 28.56 -13.94 70.00
CA ALA A 1038 29.56 -14.05 68.95
C ALA A 1038 30.25 -15.41 69.07
N ALA A 1039 30.08 -16.28 68.07
CA ALA A 1039 30.95 -17.43 67.89
C ALA A 1039 32.39 -16.93 67.61
N VAL A 1040 33.34 -17.58 68.25
CA VAL A 1040 34.78 -17.31 68.23
C VAL A 1040 35.32 -17.42 66.79
N PRO A 1041 36.20 -16.51 66.31
CA PRO A 1041 36.86 -16.69 65.02
C PRO A 1041 37.75 -17.94 65.04
N GLU A 1042 37.45 -18.92 64.18
CA GLU A 1042 38.38 -20.01 63.94
C GLU A 1042 39.59 -19.51 63.11
N PRO A 1043 40.82 -19.91 63.45
CA PRO A 1043 42.00 -19.52 62.69
C PRO A 1043 42.00 -20.21 61.33
N ALA A 1044 42.42 -19.46 60.30
CA ALA A 1044 42.58 -19.91 58.93
C ALA A 1044 43.27 -21.29 58.82
N ALA A 1045 42.49 -22.34 58.53
CA ALA A 1045 42.98 -23.60 57.98
C ALA A 1045 42.92 -23.58 56.44
N GLY A 1046 43.30 -22.44 55.84
CA GLY A 1046 43.60 -22.30 54.43
C GLY A 1046 45.06 -22.63 54.14
N ALA A 1047 45.55 -23.80 54.54
CA ALA A 1047 46.83 -24.34 54.12
C ALA A 1047 46.97 -25.80 54.59
N LEU A 1048 46.58 -26.75 53.73
CA LEU A 1048 47.06 -28.15 53.62
C LEU A 1048 45.91 -29.09 53.26
N LEU A 1049 45.52 -29.09 51.98
CA LEU A 1049 45.15 -30.29 51.22
C LEU A 1049 45.11 -30.02 49.69
N GLY A 1050 45.92 -29.06 49.22
CA GLY A 1050 46.25 -28.84 47.81
C GLY A 1050 47.44 -29.68 47.31
N ALA A 1051 47.84 -30.72 48.05
CA ALA A 1051 48.97 -31.58 47.71
C ALA A 1051 48.61 -33.05 47.97
N GLY A 1052 47.74 -33.61 47.13
CA GLY A 1052 47.35 -35.03 47.21
C GLY A 1052 46.66 -35.59 45.97
N LEU A 1053 46.16 -34.75 45.05
CA LEU A 1053 45.46 -35.18 43.84
C LEU A 1053 46.23 -34.97 42.52
N ALA A 1054 47.55 -34.74 42.59
CA ALA A 1054 48.45 -34.72 41.43
C ALA A 1054 49.30 -36.01 41.29
N ALA A 1055 49.10 -37.01 42.16
CA ALA A 1055 49.90 -38.23 42.19
C ALA A 1055 49.14 -39.54 41.92
N LEU A 1056 47.85 -39.51 41.52
CA LEU A 1056 47.07 -40.72 41.20
C LEU A 1056 46.48 -40.78 39.78
N ILE A 1057 46.82 -39.83 38.91
CA ILE A 1057 46.54 -39.88 37.46
C ILE A 1057 47.68 -40.56 36.67
N VAL A 1058 48.71 -41.11 37.34
CA VAL A 1058 49.83 -41.84 36.68
C VAL A 1058 49.79 -43.37 36.87
N LEU A 1059 48.82 -43.95 37.60
CA LEU A 1059 48.76 -45.41 37.79
C LEU A 1059 47.34 -46.01 37.66
N ARG A 1060 46.72 -45.89 36.47
CA ARG A 1060 45.77 -46.92 35.99
C ARG A 1060 45.44 -46.86 34.48
N ARG A 1061 46.47 -46.86 33.62
CA ARG A 1061 46.35 -47.42 32.25
C ARG A 1061 47.66 -48.14 31.87
N ARG A 1062 47.53 -49.43 31.48
CA ARG A 1062 48.53 -50.52 31.27
C ARG A 1062 48.79 -51.33 32.56
N SER A 1063 48.54 -52.63 32.69
CA SER A 1063 48.36 -53.82 31.83
C SER A 1063 47.62 -54.92 32.65
N GLY A 1064 47.02 -56.00 32.15
CA GLY A 1064 46.97 -56.67 30.83
C GLY A 1064 45.60 -57.35 30.63
N GLY A 1065 45.29 -58.03 29.54
CA GLY A 1065 46.17 -58.89 28.74
C GLY A 1065 46.19 -60.29 29.36
N GLY A 1066 45.09 -61.03 29.19
CA GLY A 1066 44.82 -62.37 29.71
C GLY A 1066 43.35 -62.69 29.52
#